data_AF-A0A2K5ZGP0-F1
#
_entry.id   AF-A0A2K5ZGP0-F1
#
_cell.length_a   1.000
_cell.length_b   1.000
_cell.length_c   1.000
_cell.angle_alpha   90.00
_cell.angle_beta   90.00
_cell.angle_gamma   90.00
#
_symmetry.space_group_name_H-M   'P 1'
#
loop_
_entity.id
_entity.type
_entity.pdbx_description
1 polymer ?
#
loop_
_entity_poly.entity_id
_entity_poly.type
_entity_poly.pdbx_seq_one_letter_code
_entity_poly.pdbx_strand_id
1 'polypeptide(L)'
;MPRNQGFSEPEYSAEYSAEYSVSLPSDPDRGVGRTHEISVRNSGSCLCLPRFMRLTFVPESLENLYQTYFKRQRHETLLVLVVFAALFDCYVVVMCAVVFSSDKLAPLAVAGIGLLLDIILFVLCKKGLLPDRATRRVVPYLLWLLITAQIFSYLGLNFARAHAASDTVGWQVFFVFSFFITLPLSLSPIVIISVVSCVVHTLVLGVTVAQQQQEELKGMQLLREILANVFLYLCAIAVGIMSYYMADRKHRKAFLEARQSLEVKMNLEEQSQQQENLMLSILPKHVADEMLKDMKKDESQKDQQQFNTMYMYRHENVSILFADIVGFTQLSSACSAQELVKLLNELFARFDKLAAKYHQLRIKILGDCYYCICGLPDYREDHAVCSILMGLAMVEAISYVREKTKTGVDMRVGVHTGTVLGGVLGQKRWQYDVWSTDVTVANKMEAGGIPGRVHISQSTMDCLKGEFDVEPGDGGSRCDYLEEKGIETYLIIASKPEVKKTATQNGLNGSALPNGAPASSKSSSPALIETKEPNGSAHSSGSTSEKPEEQDAQADNPSFPNPRRRLRLQDLADRVVDASEDEHELNQLLNEALLERESAQVVKKRNTFFLSMRFMDPEMETRYSVEKEKQSGAAFSCSCVVLLCTALVEILIDPWLMTNYVTFVVGELLLLILTICSLAAIFPRAFPKKLVAFSTWIDRTRWARNTWAMLAIFILVMANVVDMLSCLQYYTGPSNATAGMETKGGCLENPKYYNYVAVLSLIATIMLVQVSHMVKLTLMLLVAGAVAAINLYAWGPVFDEYDHRRFREHDSLPMVTLEKMQGFTPGLNGTDGRLPLVPSKYSMTVMVFLMMLSFYYFSRHVEKLARTLFLWKIEVHDQKERVYEMRRWNEALVTNMLPEHVARHFLGSKKRDEELYSQTYDEIGVMFASLPNFADFYTEESINNGGIECLRFLNEIISDFDSLLDNPKFRVITKIKTIGSTYMAASGVTPDVNTNGFASSNKEDKSERERWQHLADLADFALAMKDTLTNINNQSFNNFMLRIGMNKGGVLAGVIGARKPHYDIWGNTVNVASRMESTGVMGNIQVVEETQVILREYGFRFVRRGPIFVKGKGELLTFFLKGRDKPAAFPNGPSVTLPHQVVDNS
;
A
#
# COMPACT_ATOMS: atom_id res chain seq x y z
N MET A 1 -29.01 39.87 2.72
CA MET A 1 -30.00 39.26 3.65
C MET A 1 -31.25 38.89 2.84
N PRO A 2 -32.01 37.82 3.14
CA PRO A 2 -31.97 36.91 4.31
C PRO A 2 -31.39 35.52 3.95
N ARG A 3 -30.58 34.84 4.80
CA ARG A 3 -30.85 34.14 6.08
C ARG A 3 -31.48 32.75 5.89
N ASN A 4 -30.65 31.76 5.56
CA ASN A 4 -30.85 30.34 5.86
C ASN A 4 -29.49 29.75 6.25
N GLN A 5 -29.18 29.75 7.55
CA GLN A 5 -28.08 28.99 8.13
C GLN A 5 -28.63 27.63 8.54
N GLY A 6 -28.50 26.65 7.65
CA GLY A 6 -28.44 25.25 8.05
C GLY A 6 -26.95 24.91 8.20
N PHE A 7 -26.53 24.53 9.41
CA PHE A 7 -25.24 23.89 9.61
C PHE A 7 -25.25 22.57 8.82
N SER A 8 -24.56 22.54 7.69
CA SER A 8 -24.18 21.30 7.02
C SER A 8 -23.05 20.66 7.84
N GLU A 9 -23.36 19.57 8.56
CA GLU A 9 -22.35 18.63 9.03
C GLU A 9 -21.52 18.15 7.83
N PRO A 10 -20.19 17.95 7.96
CA PRO A 10 -19.40 17.38 6.89
C PRO A 10 -19.80 15.91 6.74
N GLU A 11 -20.36 15.55 5.58
CA GLU A 11 -20.52 14.17 5.11
C GLU A 11 -19.13 13.54 4.91
N TYR A 12 -18.49 13.15 6.01
CA TYR A 12 -17.27 12.34 6.02
C TYR A 12 -17.41 11.29 7.11
N SER A 13 -18.22 10.25 6.90
CA SER A 13 -18.31 9.13 7.88
C SER A 13 -18.98 7.84 7.40
N ALA A 14 -19.63 7.75 6.23
CA ALA A 14 -20.47 6.58 5.92
C ALA A 14 -19.80 5.45 5.10
N GLU A 15 -18.70 5.69 4.39
CA GLU A 15 -18.06 4.64 3.56
C GLU A 15 -16.97 3.82 4.26
N TYR A 16 -16.52 4.22 5.45
CA TYR A 16 -15.38 3.58 6.15
C TYR A 16 -15.71 2.28 6.89
N SER A 17 -16.85 1.64 6.63
CA SER A 17 -17.27 0.41 7.34
C SER A 17 -18.17 -0.53 6.54
N ALA A 18 -18.09 -0.52 5.21
CA ALA A 18 -18.59 -1.64 4.43
C ALA A 18 -17.75 -2.89 4.77
N GLU A 19 -18.43 -4.00 4.95
CA GLU A 19 -17.89 -5.32 5.26
C GLU A 19 -16.67 -5.63 4.37
N TYR A 20 -15.56 -6.04 5.02
CA TYR A 20 -14.33 -6.43 4.34
C TYR A 20 -14.48 -7.82 3.69
N SER A 21 -15.37 -7.90 2.71
CA SER A 21 -15.31 -8.83 1.60
C SER A 21 -15.28 -7.98 0.34
N VAL A 22 -14.10 -7.51 -0.04
CA VAL A 22 -13.88 -7.08 -1.42
C VAL A 22 -13.91 -8.36 -2.26
N SER A 23 -15.09 -8.73 -2.74
CA SER A 23 -15.18 -9.59 -3.91
C SER A 23 -14.60 -8.79 -5.07
N LEU A 24 -13.39 -9.13 -5.49
CA LEU A 24 -12.92 -8.81 -6.84
C LEU A 24 -14.01 -9.26 -7.81
N PRO A 25 -14.38 -8.48 -8.84
CA PRO A 25 -15.25 -8.96 -9.90
C PRO A 25 -14.52 -10.12 -10.57
N SER A 26 -14.90 -11.34 -10.18
CA SER A 26 -14.47 -12.57 -10.82
C SER A 26 -15.47 -12.83 -11.93
N ASP A 27 -14.96 -13.12 -13.12
CA ASP A 27 -15.74 -13.57 -14.27
C ASP A 27 -16.83 -14.58 -13.83
N PRO A 28 -18.09 -14.42 -14.27
CA PRO A 28 -19.19 -15.29 -13.85
C PRO A 28 -19.05 -16.75 -14.31
N ASP A 29 -18.08 -17.08 -15.16
CA ASP A 29 -17.96 -18.40 -15.81
C ASP A 29 -16.82 -19.30 -15.29
N ARG A 30 -16.17 -18.99 -14.17
CA ARG A 30 -15.24 -19.95 -13.51
C ARG A 30 -15.47 -20.06 -12.01
N GLY A 31 -16.43 -20.90 -11.65
CA GLY A 31 -16.45 -21.57 -10.36
C GLY A 31 -15.23 -22.50 -10.22
N VAL A 32 -14.75 -22.64 -8.98
CA VAL A 32 -13.59 -23.45 -8.53
C VAL A 32 -12.24 -22.73 -8.54
N GLY A 33 -12.15 -21.61 -7.80
CA GLY A 33 -10.92 -21.18 -7.14
C GLY A 33 -11.10 -21.31 -5.63
N ARG A 34 -10.30 -22.14 -4.95
CA ARG A 34 -10.34 -22.31 -3.49
C ARG A 34 -10.01 -20.99 -2.80
N THR A 35 -11.02 -20.21 -2.43
CA THR A 35 -10.88 -19.22 -1.36
C THR A 35 -10.64 -19.99 -0.08
N HIS A 36 -9.37 -20.13 0.31
CA HIS A 36 -8.99 -20.65 1.62
C HIS A 36 -9.51 -19.67 2.68
N GLU A 37 -10.76 -19.84 3.10
CA GLU A 37 -11.31 -19.10 4.23
C GLU A 37 -10.41 -19.34 5.44
N ILE A 38 -9.74 -18.26 5.88
CA ILE A 38 -8.99 -18.23 7.14
C ILE A 38 -10.01 -18.31 8.26
N SER A 39 -10.53 -19.51 8.52
CA SER A 39 -11.48 -19.73 9.60
C SER A 39 -10.73 -19.96 10.91
N VAL A 40 -11.36 -19.55 12.00
CA VAL A 40 -10.81 -19.75 13.33
C VAL A 40 -11.54 -20.93 13.96
N ARG A 41 -10.81 -22.02 14.24
CA ARG A 41 -11.39 -23.23 14.83
C ARG A 41 -11.45 -23.12 16.36
N ASN A 42 -12.55 -23.58 16.95
CA ASN A 42 -12.61 -23.91 18.38
C ASN A 42 -11.96 -25.29 18.60
N SER A 43 -10.78 -25.37 19.23
CA SER A 43 -10.12 -26.65 19.52
C SER A 43 -10.67 -27.31 20.80
N GLY A 44 -11.15 -28.55 20.68
CA GLY A 44 -11.69 -29.33 21.79
C GLY A 44 -10.65 -30.30 22.36
N SER A 45 -10.14 -30.00 23.57
CA SER A 45 -9.45 -30.96 24.46
C SER A 45 -8.88 -30.26 25.71
N CYS A 46 -9.73 -29.59 26.50
CA CYS A 46 -9.54 -29.39 27.95
C CYS A 46 -10.87 -28.90 28.53
N LEU A 47 -11.40 -29.61 29.53
CA LEU A 47 -12.76 -29.42 30.07
C LEU A 47 -12.92 -28.15 30.94
N CYS A 48 -11.84 -27.43 31.25
CA CYS A 48 -11.84 -26.40 32.29
C CYS A 48 -12.01 -24.95 31.77
N LEU A 49 -12.06 -24.73 30.45
CA LEU A 49 -12.24 -23.40 29.85
C LEU A 49 -13.40 -23.43 28.84
N PRO A 50 -14.26 -22.40 28.81
CA PRO A 50 -15.42 -22.38 27.94
C PRO A 50 -15.03 -22.40 26.45
N ARG A 51 -15.79 -23.16 25.65
CA ARG A 51 -15.51 -23.46 24.22
C ARG A 51 -15.34 -22.24 23.31
N PHE A 52 -15.81 -21.05 23.71
CA PHE A 52 -15.68 -19.81 22.94
C PHE A 52 -14.34 -19.07 23.11
N MET A 53 -13.46 -19.54 24.01
CA MET A 53 -12.17 -18.90 24.35
C MET A 53 -10.95 -19.47 23.61
N ARG A 54 -11.11 -20.36 22.63
CA ARG A 54 -10.00 -20.96 21.88
C ARG A 54 -10.08 -20.60 20.41
N LEU A 55 -9.29 -19.60 20.02
CA LEU A 55 -9.18 -19.16 18.63
C LEU A 55 -7.84 -19.64 18.08
N THR A 56 -7.84 -20.52 17.09
CA THR A 56 -6.62 -20.96 16.35
C THR A 56 -6.84 -20.83 14.85
N PHE A 57 -5.82 -20.40 14.10
CA PHE A 57 -5.88 -20.35 12.64
C PHE A 57 -5.87 -21.77 12.04
N VAL A 58 -6.62 -22.00 10.95
CA VAL A 58 -6.70 -23.30 10.27
C VAL A 58 -5.34 -23.75 9.70
N PRO A 59 -4.54 -22.91 9.01
CA PRO A 59 -3.20 -23.30 8.60
C PRO A 59 -2.27 -23.32 9.82
N GLU A 60 -1.68 -24.48 10.11
CA GLU A 60 -0.77 -24.65 11.26
C GLU A 60 0.51 -23.82 11.11
N SER A 61 0.98 -23.63 9.86
CA SER A 61 2.08 -22.72 9.52
C SER A 61 1.79 -21.27 9.95
N LEU A 62 0.58 -20.78 9.68
CA LEU A 62 0.13 -19.44 10.04
C LEU A 62 -0.05 -19.29 11.54
N GLU A 63 -0.59 -20.31 12.22
CA GLU A 63 -0.69 -20.31 13.69
C GLU A 63 0.70 -20.26 14.33
N ASN A 64 1.66 -21.04 13.83
CA ASN A 64 3.04 -21.02 14.32
C ASN A 64 3.72 -19.66 14.12
N LEU A 65 3.48 -19.02 12.98
CA LEU A 65 3.97 -17.68 12.69
C LEU A 65 3.34 -16.65 13.63
N TYR A 66 2.01 -16.70 13.81
CA TYR A 66 1.30 -15.85 14.76
C TYR A 66 1.81 -16.04 16.19
N GLN A 67 1.98 -17.29 16.65
CA GLN A 67 2.49 -17.57 18.00
C GLN A 67 3.90 -17.02 18.22
N THR A 68 4.73 -17.05 17.18
CA THR A 68 6.07 -16.45 17.22
C THR A 68 5.99 -14.93 17.30
N TYR A 69 5.15 -14.31 16.46
CA TYR A 69 4.85 -12.88 16.48
C TYR A 69 4.30 -12.41 17.84
N PHE A 70 3.31 -13.10 18.38
CA PHE A 70 2.67 -12.78 19.66
C PHE A 70 3.66 -12.86 20.82
N LYS A 71 4.46 -13.93 20.91
CA LYS A 71 5.50 -14.06 21.96
C LYS A 71 6.56 -12.97 21.85
N ARG A 72 6.93 -12.60 20.63
CA ARG A 72 7.91 -11.55 20.35
C ARG A 72 7.38 -10.17 20.75
N GLN A 73 6.13 -9.84 20.40
CA GLN A 73 5.49 -8.59 20.79
C GLN A 73 5.39 -8.43 22.33
N ARG A 74 5.10 -9.52 23.05
CA ARG A 74 5.08 -9.54 24.52
C ARG A 74 6.47 -9.54 25.15
N HIS A 75 7.53 -9.76 24.38
CA HIS A 75 8.88 -9.71 24.91
C HIS A 75 9.24 -8.28 25.37
N GLU A 76 8.75 -7.26 24.66
CA GLU A 76 8.92 -5.86 25.11
C GLU A 76 8.21 -5.59 26.45
N THR A 77 7.11 -6.30 26.75
CA THR A 77 6.42 -6.18 28.04
C THR A 77 7.15 -6.88 29.19
N LEU A 78 8.14 -7.74 28.91
CA LEU A 78 8.95 -8.38 29.95
C LEU A 78 9.76 -7.35 30.74
N LEU A 79 10.31 -6.33 30.06
CA LEU A 79 11.04 -5.23 30.70
C LEU A 79 10.15 -4.45 31.67
N VAL A 80 8.85 -4.36 31.39
CA VAL A 80 7.87 -3.73 32.28
C VAL A 80 7.74 -4.50 33.59
N LEU A 81 7.76 -5.84 33.55
CA LEU A 81 7.72 -6.68 34.75
C LEU A 81 8.98 -6.54 35.60
N VAL A 82 10.16 -6.41 34.98
CA VAL A 82 11.42 -6.15 35.70
C VAL A 82 11.35 -4.80 36.43
N VAL A 83 10.74 -3.78 35.82
CA VAL A 83 10.51 -2.49 36.50
C VAL A 83 9.57 -2.67 37.70
N PHE A 84 8.56 -3.54 37.62
CA PHE A 84 7.67 -3.81 38.76
C PHE A 84 8.40 -4.50 39.92
N ALA A 85 9.26 -5.48 39.62
CA ALA A 85 10.11 -6.14 40.61
C ALA A 85 11.06 -5.14 41.29
N ALA A 86 11.74 -4.30 40.50
CA ALA A 86 12.60 -3.25 41.02
C ALA A 86 11.85 -2.22 41.89
N LEU A 87 10.60 -1.87 41.56
CA LEU A 87 9.76 -1.00 42.40
C LEU A 87 9.38 -1.66 43.73
N PHE A 88 9.14 -2.98 43.73
CA PHE A 88 8.91 -3.74 44.95
C PHE A 88 10.17 -3.78 45.84
N ASP A 89 11.34 -4.04 45.26
CA ASP A 89 12.58 -4.03 46.04
C ASP A 89 12.91 -2.64 46.58
N CYS A 90 12.70 -1.58 45.79
CA CYS A 90 12.79 -0.20 46.26
C CYS A 90 11.84 0.07 47.44
N TYR A 91 10.61 -0.45 47.40
CA TYR A 91 9.67 -0.36 48.51
C TYR A 91 10.24 -1.02 49.77
N VAL A 92 10.76 -2.25 49.66
CA VAL A 92 11.33 -2.97 50.80
C VAL A 92 12.54 -2.21 51.37
N VAL A 93 13.44 -1.72 50.51
CA VAL A 93 14.61 -0.91 50.90
C VAL A 93 14.19 0.34 51.66
N VAL A 94 13.22 1.11 51.12
CA VAL A 94 12.72 2.33 51.77
C VAL A 94 12.06 2.02 53.11
N MET A 95 11.22 0.98 53.18
CA MET A 95 10.55 0.59 54.42
C MET A 95 11.55 0.14 55.51
N CYS A 96 12.62 -0.57 55.13
CA CYS A 96 13.70 -0.95 56.04
C CYS A 96 14.59 0.24 56.44
N ALA A 97 14.79 1.23 55.56
CA ALA A 97 15.58 2.42 55.85
C ALA A 97 14.88 3.39 56.82
N VAL A 98 13.55 3.54 56.71
CA VAL A 98 12.75 4.44 57.56
C VAL A 98 12.72 3.96 59.03
N VAL A 99 12.71 2.65 59.27
CA VAL A 99 12.77 2.05 60.62
C VAL A 99 14.00 1.15 60.70
N PHE A 100 15.18 1.78 60.74
CA PHE A 100 16.45 1.07 60.77
C PHE A 100 16.68 0.40 62.15
N SER A 101 16.84 -0.92 62.13
CA SER A 101 17.22 -1.76 63.29
C SER A 101 18.16 -2.87 62.83
N SER A 102 18.95 -3.46 63.74
CA SER A 102 19.86 -4.58 63.46
C SER A 102 19.15 -5.77 62.80
N ASP A 103 17.89 -6.02 63.17
CA ASP A 103 17.08 -7.11 62.62
C ASP A 103 16.59 -6.86 61.20
N LYS A 104 16.62 -5.60 60.74
CA LYS A 104 16.19 -5.19 59.40
C LYS A 104 17.35 -5.19 58.40
N LEU A 105 18.57 -5.51 58.83
CA LEU A 105 19.75 -5.56 57.97
C LEU A 105 19.69 -6.73 56.98
N ALA A 106 19.15 -7.89 57.39
CA ALA A 106 18.94 -9.04 56.52
C ALA A 106 17.92 -8.78 55.38
N PRO A 107 16.68 -8.32 55.64
CA PRO A 107 15.75 -7.99 54.56
C PRO A 107 16.23 -6.85 53.67
N LEU A 108 16.96 -5.86 54.22
CA LEU A 108 17.57 -4.78 53.45
C LEU A 108 18.65 -5.30 52.49
N ALA A 109 19.53 -6.20 52.95
CA ALA A 109 20.57 -6.79 52.13
C ALA A 109 19.98 -7.65 50.99
N VAL A 110 18.96 -8.46 51.29
CA VAL A 110 18.28 -9.29 50.27
C VAL A 110 17.58 -8.42 49.23
N ALA A 111 16.85 -7.38 49.64
CA ALA A 111 16.19 -6.45 48.71
C ALA A 111 17.21 -5.65 47.88
N GLY A 112 18.34 -5.26 48.46
CA GLY A 112 19.43 -4.59 47.73
C GLY A 112 20.07 -5.49 46.66
N ILE A 113 20.28 -6.76 46.96
CA ILE A 113 20.77 -7.77 45.99
C ILE A 113 19.72 -8.01 44.89
N GLY A 114 18.44 -8.16 45.27
CA GLY A 114 17.32 -8.29 44.33
C GLY A 114 17.28 -7.13 43.35
N LEU A 115 17.34 -5.89 43.85
CA LEU A 115 17.32 -4.68 43.03
C LEU A 115 18.50 -4.63 42.05
N LEU A 116 19.69 -5.03 42.50
CA LEU A 116 20.87 -5.13 41.64
C LEU A 116 20.66 -6.16 40.52
N LEU A 117 20.10 -7.33 40.84
CA LEU A 117 19.80 -8.38 39.87
C LEU A 117 18.75 -7.90 38.84
N ASP A 118 17.71 -7.19 39.27
CA ASP A 118 16.70 -6.62 38.39
C ASP A 118 17.29 -5.55 37.46
N ILE A 119 18.16 -4.67 37.96
CA ILE A 119 18.86 -3.67 37.14
C ILE A 119 19.76 -4.34 36.10
N ILE A 120 20.53 -5.36 36.51
CA ILE A 120 21.40 -6.13 35.60
C ILE A 120 20.53 -6.79 34.52
N LEU A 121 19.45 -7.47 34.90
CA LEU A 121 18.54 -8.12 33.97
C LEU A 121 17.91 -7.14 32.98
N PHE A 122 17.51 -5.96 33.46
CA PHE A 122 16.97 -4.89 32.62
C PHE A 122 17.99 -4.42 31.58
N VAL A 123 19.25 -4.17 31.99
CA VAL A 123 20.31 -3.73 31.08
C VAL A 123 20.66 -4.82 30.06
N LEU A 124 20.77 -6.07 30.49
CA LEU A 124 21.06 -7.21 29.61
C LEU A 124 19.97 -7.40 28.55
N CYS A 125 18.70 -7.34 28.95
CA CYS A 125 17.57 -7.47 28.03
C CYS A 125 17.46 -6.26 27.08
N LYS A 126 17.64 -5.03 27.60
CA LYS A 126 17.55 -3.80 26.81
C LYS A 126 18.69 -3.65 25.78
N LYS A 127 19.90 -4.10 26.13
CA LYS A 127 21.06 -4.07 25.23
C LYS A 127 21.16 -5.29 24.32
N GLY A 128 20.27 -6.27 24.44
CA GLY A 128 20.29 -7.49 23.62
C GLY A 128 21.55 -8.35 23.83
N LEU A 129 22.13 -8.31 25.04
CA LEU A 129 23.37 -9.05 25.36
C LEU A 129 23.12 -10.54 25.62
N LEU A 130 21.86 -10.96 25.77
CA LEU A 130 21.46 -12.35 25.97
C LEU A 130 21.03 -12.99 24.64
N PRO A 131 21.36 -14.28 24.40
CA PRO A 131 20.90 -14.99 23.21
C PRO A 131 19.37 -15.03 23.15
N ASP A 132 18.77 -14.64 22.01
CA ASP A 132 17.31 -14.59 21.83
C ASP A 132 16.56 -15.86 22.26
N ARG A 133 17.18 -17.04 22.05
CA ARG A 133 16.61 -18.33 22.47
C ARG A 133 16.51 -18.43 24.00
N ALA A 134 17.54 -17.99 24.72
CA ALA A 134 17.57 -18.00 26.18
C ALA A 134 16.61 -16.94 26.75
N THR A 135 16.59 -15.74 26.16
CA THR A 135 15.71 -14.65 26.60
C THR A 135 14.23 -14.99 26.45
N ARG A 136 13.85 -15.77 25.42
CA ARG A 136 12.46 -16.19 25.21
C ARG A 136 12.04 -17.41 26.02
N ARG A 137 12.94 -18.37 26.27
CA ARG A 137 12.58 -19.63 26.94
C ARG A 137 12.86 -19.64 28.44
N VAL A 138 13.94 -19.02 28.91
CA VAL A 138 14.46 -19.20 30.28
C VAL A 138 14.18 -17.99 31.15
N VAL A 139 14.43 -16.78 30.64
CA VAL A 139 14.30 -15.53 31.41
C VAL A 139 12.91 -15.33 32.04
N PRO A 140 11.77 -15.62 31.38
CA PRO A 140 10.45 -15.47 32.01
C PRO A 140 10.26 -16.32 33.27
N TYR A 141 10.79 -17.55 33.28
CA TYR A 141 10.72 -18.44 34.45
C TYR A 141 11.71 -18.02 35.53
N LEU A 142 12.91 -17.57 35.16
CA LEU A 142 13.88 -17.03 36.13
C LEU A 142 13.34 -15.77 36.81
N LEU A 143 12.70 -14.87 36.06
CA LEU A 143 12.09 -13.66 36.62
C LEU A 143 10.92 -13.99 37.55
N TRP A 144 10.06 -14.95 37.16
CA TRP A 144 9.01 -15.45 38.06
C TRP A 144 9.59 -16.03 39.37
N LEU A 145 10.65 -16.84 39.27
CA LEU A 145 11.32 -17.42 40.42
C LEU A 145 11.95 -16.35 41.32
N LEU A 146 12.60 -15.34 40.71
CA LEU A 146 13.21 -14.21 41.41
C LEU A 146 12.16 -13.41 42.20
N ILE A 147 11.07 -13.02 41.54
CA ILE A 147 9.95 -12.29 42.19
C ILE A 147 9.34 -13.11 43.33
N THR A 148 9.12 -14.41 43.08
CA THR A 148 8.57 -15.31 44.10
C THR A 148 9.52 -15.42 45.31
N ALA A 149 10.83 -15.54 45.06
CA ALA A 149 11.85 -15.57 46.11
C ALA A 149 11.95 -14.25 46.88
N GLN A 150 11.84 -13.09 46.21
CA GLN A 150 11.81 -11.77 46.84
C GLN A 150 10.60 -11.63 47.78
N ILE A 151 9.40 -12.04 47.34
CA ILE A 151 8.18 -12.01 48.17
C ILE A 151 8.33 -12.91 49.40
N PHE A 152 8.81 -14.15 49.23
CA PHE A 152 9.02 -15.07 50.35
C PHE A 152 10.11 -14.60 51.32
N SER A 153 11.19 -14.01 50.81
CA SER A 153 12.25 -13.44 51.64
C SER A 153 11.73 -12.25 52.45
N TYR A 154 10.91 -11.39 51.84
CA TYR A 154 10.25 -10.31 52.56
C TYR A 154 9.28 -10.82 53.62
N LEU A 155 8.47 -11.84 53.32
CA LEU A 155 7.58 -12.48 54.28
C LEU A 155 8.36 -13.04 55.48
N GLY A 156 9.36 -13.89 55.23
CA GLY A 156 10.09 -14.60 56.28
C GLY A 156 11.06 -13.75 57.10
N LEU A 157 11.71 -12.74 56.49
CA LEU A 157 12.69 -11.90 57.19
C LEU A 157 12.09 -10.65 57.82
N ASN A 158 11.10 -10.01 57.18
CA ASN A 158 10.53 -8.76 57.69
C ASN A 158 9.49 -9.00 58.79
N PHE A 159 8.73 -10.10 58.71
CA PHE A 159 7.67 -10.46 59.64
C PHE A 159 8.03 -11.61 60.58
N ALA A 160 9.32 -11.99 60.65
CA ALA A 160 9.84 -13.11 61.44
C ALA A 160 9.32 -13.18 62.90
N ARG A 161 9.06 -12.02 63.54
CA ARG A 161 8.59 -11.92 64.92
C ARG A 161 7.08 -12.13 65.09
N ALA A 162 6.28 -11.71 64.12
CA ALA A 162 4.82 -11.74 64.21
C ALA A 162 4.22 -11.93 62.81
N HIS A 163 3.83 -13.15 62.47
CA HIS A 163 3.19 -13.49 61.19
C HIS A 163 1.67 -13.27 61.29
N ALA A 164 1.08 -12.65 60.28
CA ALA A 164 -0.37 -12.55 60.11
C ALA A 164 -0.80 -13.13 58.76
N ALA A 165 -1.99 -13.72 58.69
CA ALA A 165 -2.48 -14.34 57.45
C ALA A 165 -2.74 -13.34 56.30
N SER A 166 -2.69 -12.04 56.57
CA SER A 166 -2.77 -10.99 55.54
C SER A 166 -1.40 -10.56 55.00
N ASP A 167 -0.28 -10.95 55.61
CA ASP A 167 1.03 -10.42 55.24
C ASP A 167 1.44 -10.83 53.81
N THR A 168 1.91 -9.86 53.03
CA THR A 168 2.35 -9.99 51.62
C THR A 168 1.29 -10.42 50.59
N VAL A 169 0.06 -10.71 51.01
CA VAL A 169 -1.05 -11.15 50.13
C VAL A 169 -1.32 -10.13 49.01
N GLY A 170 -1.33 -8.83 49.32
CA GLY A 170 -1.51 -7.78 48.32
C GLY A 170 -0.43 -7.75 47.23
N TRP A 171 0.83 -7.98 47.59
CA TRP A 171 1.94 -8.09 46.63
C TRP A 171 1.81 -9.35 45.77
N GLN A 172 1.41 -10.46 46.38
CA GLN A 172 1.15 -11.71 45.67
C GLN A 172 0.00 -11.54 44.63
N VAL A 173 -1.12 -10.91 45.01
CA VAL A 173 -2.23 -10.58 44.09
C VAL A 173 -1.76 -9.73 42.92
N PHE A 174 -0.97 -8.68 43.21
CA PHE A 174 -0.42 -7.78 42.19
C PHE A 174 0.49 -8.51 41.19
N PHE A 175 1.43 -9.33 41.67
CA PHE A 175 2.35 -10.04 40.79
C PHE A 175 1.68 -11.18 40.01
N VAL A 176 0.74 -11.90 40.62
CA VAL A 176 -0.08 -12.90 39.92
C VAL A 176 -0.80 -12.28 38.73
N PHE A 177 -1.50 -11.15 38.92
CA PHE A 177 -2.11 -10.44 37.79
C PHE A 177 -1.06 -9.90 36.81
N SER A 178 0.05 -9.37 37.30
CA SER A 178 1.15 -8.86 36.47
C SER A 178 1.75 -9.92 35.56
N PHE A 179 1.81 -11.19 35.99
CA PHE A 179 2.26 -12.32 35.15
C PHE A 179 1.37 -12.52 33.92
N PHE A 180 0.05 -12.38 34.07
CA PHE A 180 -0.88 -12.51 32.93
C PHE A 180 -0.71 -11.41 31.90
N ILE A 181 -0.43 -10.17 32.31
CA ILE A 181 -0.32 -9.04 31.38
C ILE A 181 1.09 -8.93 30.77
N THR A 182 2.16 -9.31 31.48
CA THR A 182 3.54 -9.03 31.05
C THR A 182 4.35 -10.24 30.54
N LEU A 183 4.13 -11.46 31.07
CA LEU A 183 5.00 -12.59 30.73
C LEU A 183 4.79 -13.07 29.28
N PRO A 184 5.85 -13.20 28.46
CA PRO A 184 5.76 -13.60 27.05
C PRO A 184 5.59 -15.12 26.87
N LEU A 185 4.68 -15.73 27.63
CA LEU A 185 4.37 -17.16 27.59
C LEU A 185 2.95 -17.40 27.05
N SER A 186 2.66 -18.65 26.67
CA SER A 186 1.28 -19.07 26.38
C SER A 186 0.44 -19.10 27.66
N LEU A 187 -0.89 -19.14 27.54
CA LEU A 187 -1.78 -19.10 28.71
C LEU A 187 -1.51 -20.23 29.72
N SER A 188 -1.33 -21.47 29.25
CA SER A 188 -1.17 -22.65 30.10
C SER A 188 -0.02 -22.55 31.12
N PRO A 189 1.24 -22.25 30.74
CA PRO A 189 2.32 -22.10 31.70
C PRO A 189 2.09 -20.93 32.66
N ILE A 190 1.48 -19.81 32.24
CA ILE A 190 1.18 -18.67 33.12
C ILE A 190 0.18 -19.08 34.21
N VAL A 191 -0.86 -19.83 33.86
CA VAL A 191 -1.83 -20.34 34.84
C VAL A 191 -1.14 -21.29 35.82
N ILE A 192 -0.29 -22.21 35.34
CA ILE A 192 0.43 -23.17 36.21
C ILE A 192 1.33 -22.44 37.20
N ILE A 193 2.20 -21.52 36.74
CA ILE A 193 3.12 -20.81 37.64
C ILE A 193 2.36 -19.92 38.64
N SER A 194 1.22 -19.34 38.23
CA SER A 194 0.38 -18.52 39.12
C SER A 194 -0.28 -19.37 40.20
N VAL A 195 -0.89 -20.51 39.82
CA VAL A 195 -1.51 -21.44 40.77
C VAL A 195 -0.46 -22.00 41.74
N VAL A 196 0.70 -22.44 41.23
CA VAL A 196 1.80 -22.94 42.08
C VAL A 196 2.26 -21.87 43.06
N SER A 197 2.48 -20.63 42.60
CA SER A 197 2.90 -19.52 43.44
C SER A 197 1.85 -19.22 44.53
N CYS A 198 0.57 -19.16 44.19
CA CYS A 198 -0.52 -18.95 45.16
C CYS A 198 -0.66 -20.09 46.18
N VAL A 199 -0.56 -21.35 45.74
CA VAL A 199 -0.67 -22.52 46.63
C VAL A 199 0.51 -22.57 47.60
N VAL A 200 1.74 -22.38 47.12
CA VAL A 200 2.93 -22.36 47.96
C VAL A 200 2.87 -21.18 48.93
N HIS A 201 2.45 -19.98 48.47
CA HIS A 201 2.30 -18.82 49.33
C HIS A 201 1.27 -19.05 50.44
N THR A 202 0.09 -19.57 50.09
CA THR A 202 -0.98 -19.91 51.05
C THR A 202 -0.52 -20.98 52.05
N LEU A 203 0.22 -22.00 51.59
CA LEU A 203 0.72 -23.07 52.45
C LEU A 203 1.79 -22.56 53.43
N VAL A 204 2.75 -21.77 52.96
CA VAL A 204 3.79 -21.17 53.82
C VAL A 204 3.15 -20.26 54.86
N LEU A 205 2.19 -19.42 54.44
CA LEU A 205 1.49 -18.51 55.34
C LEU A 205 0.63 -19.26 56.36
N GLY A 206 -0.11 -20.29 55.93
CA GLY A 206 -0.91 -21.13 56.80
C GLY A 206 -0.07 -21.89 57.84
N VAL A 207 1.07 -22.47 57.43
CA VAL A 207 1.97 -23.19 58.35
C VAL A 207 2.64 -22.24 59.33
N THR A 208 3.17 -21.10 58.87
CA THR A 208 3.87 -20.13 59.74
C THR A 208 2.94 -19.52 60.78
N VAL A 209 1.70 -19.18 60.40
CA VAL A 209 0.68 -18.67 61.34
C VAL A 209 0.19 -19.77 62.28
N ALA A 210 -0.04 -20.99 61.79
CA ALA A 210 -0.47 -22.11 62.64
C ALA A 210 0.58 -22.52 63.67
N GLN A 211 1.87 -22.50 63.31
CA GLN A 211 2.97 -22.74 64.25
C GLN A 211 3.05 -21.65 65.33
N GLN A 212 2.72 -20.41 64.98
CA GLN A 212 2.74 -19.29 65.92
C GLN A 212 1.53 -19.28 66.88
N GLN A 213 0.36 -19.80 66.46
CA GLN A 213 -0.88 -19.82 67.27
C GLN A 213 -1.12 -21.12 68.05
N GLN A 214 -0.09 -21.95 68.27
CA GLN A 214 -0.24 -23.32 68.79
C GLN A 214 -0.81 -23.41 70.23
N GLU A 215 -0.98 -22.29 70.95
CA GLU A 215 -1.56 -22.23 72.31
C GLU A 215 -3.04 -21.77 72.39
N GLU A 216 -3.65 -21.23 71.31
CA GLU A 216 -5.06 -20.78 71.32
C GLU A 216 -5.95 -21.50 70.29
N LEU A 217 -7.12 -21.97 70.73
CA LEU A 217 -8.11 -22.72 69.93
C LEU A 217 -8.89 -21.81 68.94
N LYS A 218 -8.21 -21.14 68.00
CA LYS A 218 -8.78 -20.19 67.00
C LYS A 218 -8.77 -20.69 65.53
N GLY A 219 -8.77 -22.01 65.31
CA GLY A 219 -8.64 -22.60 63.96
C GLY A 219 -9.69 -22.17 62.92
N MET A 220 -10.91 -21.79 63.33
CA MET A 220 -11.97 -21.34 62.41
C MET A 220 -11.72 -19.94 61.85
N GLN A 221 -11.08 -19.04 62.61
CA GLN A 221 -10.73 -17.69 62.15
C GLN A 221 -9.62 -17.74 61.10
N LEU A 222 -8.56 -18.52 61.38
CA LEU A 222 -7.48 -18.75 60.43
C LEU A 222 -7.97 -19.37 59.10
N LEU A 223 -8.92 -20.32 59.17
CA LEU A 223 -9.53 -20.90 57.97
C LEU A 223 -10.26 -19.85 57.12
N ARG A 224 -10.99 -18.93 57.75
CA ARG A 224 -11.71 -17.84 57.05
C ARG A 224 -10.74 -16.88 56.36
N GLU A 225 -9.63 -16.51 57.02
CA GLU A 225 -8.59 -15.65 56.45
C GLU A 225 -7.86 -16.31 55.27
N ILE A 226 -7.53 -17.60 55.39
CA ILE A 226 -6.94 -18.38 54.29
C ILE A 226 -7.91 -18.47 53.10
N LEU A 227 -9.20 -18.71 53.35
CA LEU A 227 -10.21 -18.72 52.30
C LEU A 227 -10.33 -17.34 51.62
N ALA A 228 -10.27 -16.24 52.38
CA ALA A 228 -10.28 -14.89 51.83
C ALA A 228 -9.07 -14.66 50.91
N ASN A 229 -7.87 -15.11 51.29
CA ASN A 229 -6.68 -15.07 50.44
C ASN A 229 -6.86 -15.85 49.14
N VAL A 230 -7.45 -17.05 49.22
CA VAL A 230 -7.75 -17.88 48.05
C VAL A 230 -8.70 -17.16 47.10
N PHE A 231 -9.76 -16.51 47.58
CA PHE A 231 -10.67 -15.74 46.74
C PHE A 231 -10.01 -14.52 46.07
N LEU A 232 -9.11 -13.81 46.77
CA LEU A 232 -8.31 -12.74 46.17
C LEU A 232 -7.42 -13.26 45.03
N TYR A 233 -6.77 -14.41 45.21
CA TYR A 233 -5.96 -15.04 44.17
C TYR A 233 -6.79 -15.55 42.99
N LEU A 234 -7.95 -16.17 43.25
CA LEU A 234 -8.87 -16.61 42.21
C LEU A 234 -9.38 -15.43 41.39
N CYS A 235 -9.68 -14.29 42.03
CA CYS A 235 -10.05 -13.05 41.33
C CYS A 235 -8.93 -12.57 40.41
N ALA A 236 -7.70 -12.48 40.90
CA ALA A 236 -6.54 -12.04 40.12
C ALA A 236 -6.27 -12.97 38.92
N ILE A 237 -6.39 -14.29 39.11
CA ILE A 237 -6.25 -15.29 38.04
C ILE A 237 -7.40 -15.17 37.03
N ALA A 238 -8.65 -15.05 37.48
CA ALA A 238 -9.82 -14.95 36.60
C ALA A 238 -9.73 -13.69 35.71
N VAL A 239 -9.48 -12.52 36.30
CA VAL A 239 -9.31 -11.27 35.56
C VAL A 239 -8.04 -11.31 34.68
N GLY A 240 -6.97 -11.95 35.15
CA GLY A 240 -5.75 -12.18 34.37
C GLY A 240 -5.99 -13.02 33.11
N ILE A 241 -6.76 -14.11 33.21
CA ILE A 241 -7.16 -14.94 32.05
C ILE A 241 -8.00 -14.11 31.06
N MET A 242 -8.96 -13.32 31.56
CA MET A 242 -9.75 -12.42 30.70
C MET A 242 -8.86 -11.40 29.98
N SER A 243 -7.90 -10.80 30.68
CA SER A 243 -6.93 -9.86 30.09
C SER A 243 -6.07 -10.50 29.00
N TYR A 244 -5.53 -11.69 29.26
CA TYR A 244 -4.74 -12.41 28.27
C TYR A 244 -5.55 -12.66 27.00
N TYR A 245 -6.80 -13.09 27.16
CA TYR A 245 -7.66 -13.43 26.03
C TYR A 245 -8.05 -12.21 25.20
N MET A 246 -8.37 -11.08 25.84
CA MET A 246 -8.63 -9.83 25.15
C MET A 246 -7.40 -9.36 24.34
N ALA A 247 -6.20 -9.48 24.91
CA ALA A 247 -4.96 -9.15 24.22
C ALA A 247 -4.71 -10.09 23.03
N ASP A 248 -4.85 -11.41 23.19
CA ASP A 248 -4.67 -12.38 22.11
C ASP A 248 -5.63 -12.13 20.94
N ARG A 249 -6.93 -11.91 21.22
CA ARG A 249 -7.91 -11.54 20.19
C ARG A 249 -7.50 -10.30 19.41
N LYS A 250 -7.05 -9.26 20.11
CA LYS A 250 -6.60 -8.00 19.50
C LYS A 250 -5.41 -8.23 18.58
N HIS A 251 -4.41 -8.97 19.04
CA HIS A 251 -3.21 -9.25 18.26
C HIS A 251 -3.50 -10.15 17.05
N ARG A 252 -4.38 -11.16 17.18
CA ARG A 252 -4.82 -11.99 16.04
C ARG A 252 -5.50 -11.16 14.96
N LYS A 253 -6.41 -10.27 15.35
CA LYS A 253 -7.09 -9.37 14.41
C LYS A 253 -6.10 -8.46 13.69
N ALA A 254 -5.19 -7.83 14.43
CA ALA A 254 -4.15 -6.98 13.85
C ALA A 254 -3.21 -7.75 12.90
N PHE A 255 -2.86 -8.99 13.24
CA PHE A 255 -2.05 -9.87 12.40
C PHE A 255 -2.78 -10.26 11.09
N LEU A 256 -4.09 -10.55 11.16
CA LEU A 256 -4.89 -10.83 9.96
C LEU A 256 -5.03 -9.60 9.06
N GLU A 257 -5.38 -8.44 9.62
CA GLU A 257 -5.43 -7.18 8.87
C GLU A 257 -4.08 -6.91 8.20
N ALA A 258 -2.98 -7.21 8.91
CA ALA A 258 -1.64 -7.07 8.38
C ALA A 258 -1.31 -7.99 7.21
N ARG A 259 -1.73 -9.25 7.28
CA ARG A 259 -1.57 -10.21 6.19
C ARG A 259 -2.40 -9.81 4.97
N GLN A 260 -3.69 -9.53 5.17
CA GLN A 260 -4.59 -9.13 4.08
C GLN A 260 -4.11 -7.85 3.39
N SER A 261 -3.62 -6.90 4.17
CA SER A 261 -3.07 -5.66 3.62
C SER A 261 -1.78 -5.88 2.83
N LEU A 262 -0.95 -6.86 3.21
CA LEU A 262 0.25 -7.23 2.47
C LEU A 262 -0.12 -7.95 1.17
N GLU A 263 -1.08 -8.88 1.21
CA GLU A 263 -1.60 -9.60 0.04
C GLU A 263 -2.20 -8.65 -1.00
N VAL A 264 -3.06 -7.71 -0.56
CA VAL A 264 -3.61 -6.67 -1.43
C VAL A 264 -2.51 -5.79 -2.01
N LYS A 265 -1.50 -5.43 -1.19
CA LYS A 265 -0.36 -4.64 -1.66
C LYS A 265 0.43 -5.37 -2.74
N MET A 266 0.76 -6.65 -2.53
CA MET A 266 1.49 -7.49 -3.49
C MET A 266 0.72 -7.60 -4.82
N ASN A 267 -0.58 -7.89 -4.77
CA ASN A 267 -1.42 -7.99 -5.96
C ASN A 267 -1.50 -6.66 -6.73
N LEU A 268 -1.60 -5.53 -6.02
CA LEU A 268 -1.64 -4.21 -6.62
C LEU A 268 -0.28 -3.81 -7.23
N GLU A 269 0.83 -4.09 -6.57
CA GLU A 269 2.18 -3.83 -7.07
C GLU A 269 2.47 -4.65 -8.33
N GLU A 270 2.10 -5.94 -8.35
CA GLU A 270 2.25 -6.80 -9.52
C GLU A 270 1.43 -6.30 -10.71
N GLN A 271 0.14 -5.99 -10.50
CA GLN A 271 -0.72 -5.43 -11.55
C GLN A 271 -0.17 -4.10 -12.06
N SER A 272 0.35 -3.25 -11.16
CA SER A 272 0.95 -1.98 -11.56
C SER A 272 2.23 -2.17 -12.36
N GLN A 273 3.08 -3.13 -12.00
CA GLN A 273 4.32 -3.44 -12.71
C GLN A 273 4.02 -3.98 -14.12
N GLN A 274 3.01 -4.83 -14.26
CA GLN A 274 2.55 -5.34 -15.56
C GLN A 274 2.06 -4.20 -16.46
N GLN A 275 1.27 -3.28 -15.91
CA GLN A 275 0.79 -2.10 -16.63
C GLN A 275 1.94 -1.14 -17.01
N GLU A 276 2.90 -0.90 -16.11
CA GLU A 276 4.08 -0.07 -16.40
C GLU A 276 4.93 -0.71 -17.52
N ASN A 277 5.18 -2.02 -17.46
CA ASN A 277 5.93 -2.74 -18.49
C ASN A 277 5.23 -2.67 -19.86
N LEU A 278 3.89 -2.83 -19.90
CA LEU A 278 3.11 -2.68 -21.12
C LEU A 278 3.22 -1.26 -21.68
N MET A 279 3.10 -0.23 -20.84
CA MET A 279 3.24 1.17 -21.23
C MET A 279 4.64 1.47 -21.79
N LEU A 280 5.70 1.06 -21.08
CA LEU A 280 7.09 1.25 -21.47
C LEU A 280 7.51 0.45 -22.71
N SER A 281 6.70 -0.53 -23.10
CA SER A 281 6.88 -1.21 -24.37
C SER A 281 6.48 -0.37 -25.58
N ILE A 282 5.46 0.49 -25.42
CA ILE A 282 4.90 1.30 -26.50
C ILE A 282 5.62 2.65 -26.58
N LEU A 283 5.90 3.27 -25.43
CA LEU A 283 6.59 4.56 -25.34
C LEU A 283 7.95 4.44 -24.66
N PRO A 284 8.97 5.19 -25.12
CA PRO A 284 10.19 5.37 -24.35
C PRO A 284 9.90 5.96 -22.97
N LYS A 285 10.67 5.53 -21.96
CA LYS A 285 10.42 5.86 -20.55
C LYS A 285 10.35 7.36 -20.27
N HIS A 286 11.27 8.14 -20.82
CA HIS A 286 11.32 9.59 -20.60
C HIS A 286 10.06 10.29 -21.12
N VAL A 287 9.54 9.86 -22.27
CA VAL A 287 8.28 10.37 -22.84
C VAL A 287 7.09 9.97 -21.97
N ALA A 288 7.01 8.70 -21.56
CA ALA A 288 5.94 8.22 -20.70
C ALA A 288 5.89 8.94 -19.33
N ASP A 289 7.05 9.18 -18.72
CA ASP A 289 7.15 9.89 -17.44
C ASP A 289 6.71 11.36 -17.57
N GLU A 290 7.05 12.03 -18.67
CA GLU A 290 6.61 13.40 -18.94
C GLU A 290 5.09 13.47 -19.18
N MET A 291 4.55 12.54 -19.97
CA MET A 291 3.11 12.44 -20.24
C MET A 291 2.31 12.18 -18.96
N LEU A 292 2.79 11.27 -18.10
CA LEU A 292 2.19 11.01 -16.79
C LEU A 292 2.19 12.26 -15.90
N LYS A 293 3.27 13.05 -15.93
CA LYS A 293 3.37 14.28 -15.16
C LYS A 293 2.38 15.33 -15.65
N ASP A 294 2.21 15.47 -16.96
CA ASP A 294 1.27 16.43 -17.55
C ASP A 294 -0.20 15.97 -17.43
N MET A 295 -0.48 14.66 -17.41
CA MET A 295 -1.81 14.13 -17.10
C MET A 295 -2.24 14.40 -15.65
N LYS A 296 -1.29 14.43 -14.71
CA LYS A 296 -1.54 14.72 -13.28
C LYS A 296 -1.78 16.20 -12.98
N LYS A 297 -1.56 17.11 -13.93
CA LYS A 297 -1.85 18.53 -13.75
C LYS A 297 -3.36 18.78 -13.83
N ASP A 298 -3.87 19.62 -12.92
CA ASP A 298 -5.29 20.02 -12.89
C ASP A 298 -5.74 20.64 -14.22
N GLU A 299 -7.00 20.38 -14.62
CA GLU A 299 -7.58 20.89 -15.88
C GLU A 299 -7.52 22.43 -15.97
N SER A 300 -7.58 23.13 -14.84
CA SER A 300 -7.46 24.60 -14.77
C SER A 300 -6.12 25.14 -15.27
N GLN A 301 -5.05 24.34 -15.23
CA GLN A 301 -3.75 24.70 -15.79
C GLN A 301 -3.64 24.36 -17.29
N LYS A 302 -4.49 23.45 -17.80
CA LYS A 302 -4.54 23.09 -19.23
C LYS A 302 -5.28 24.16 -20.05
N ASP A 303 -6.33 24.77 -19.49
CA ASP A 303 -7.08 25.85 -20.16
C ASP A 303 -6.26 27.13 -20.41
N GLN A 304 -5.11 27.29 -19.75
CA GLN A 304 -4.20 28.43 -19.96
C GLN A 304 -3.22 28.21 -21.12
N GLN A 305 -3.14 27.01 -21.71
CA GLN A 305 -2.23 26.71 -22.81
C GLN A 305 -2.90 27.02 -24.15
N GLN A 306 -2.25 27.85 -24.97
CA GLN A 306 -2.74 28.24 -26.29
C GLN A 306 -2.57 27.14 -27.36
N PHE A 307 -1.68 26.16 -27.11
CA PHE A 307 -1.38 25.04 -28.00
C PHE A 307 -1.51 23.72 -27.27
N ASN A 308 -1.87 22.68 -28.01
CA ASN A 308 -1.89 21.32 -27.50
C ASN A 308 -0.47 20.82 -27.22
N THR A 309 -0.28 20.16 -26.07
CA THR A 309 1.04 19.67 -25.66
C THR A 309 1.57 18.64 -26.67
N MET A 310 2.82 18.83 -27.12
CA MET A 310 3.53 17.93 -28.04
C MET A 310 4.84 17.49 -27.38
N TYR A 311 5.10 16.18 -27.39
CA TYR A 311 6.32 15.59 -26.81
C TYR A 311 7.27 15.24 -27.95
N MET A 312 8.31 16.06 -28.18
CA MET A 312 9.22 15.92 -29.32
C MET A 312 10.67 16.18 -28.90
N TYR A 313 11.58 15.30 -29.34
CA TYR A 313 12.99 15.32 -29.01
C TYR A 313 13.84 15.21 -30.27
N ARG A 314 14.86 16.05 -30.40
CA ARG A 314 15.82 15.99 -31.50
C ARG A 314 16.94 15.03 -31.15
N HIS A 315 17.25 14.13 -32.08
CA HIS A 315 18.34 13.18 -31.97
C HIS A 315 19.21 13.25 -33.22
N GLU A 316 20.52 13.38 -33.00
CA GLU A 316 21.50 13.51 -34.07
C GLU A 316 22.36 12.25 -34.16
N ASN A 317 22.92 12.00 -35.36
CA ASN A 317 23.79 10.86 -35.62
C ASN A 317 23.13 9.52 -35.26
N VAL A 318 21.96 9.28 -35.85
CA VAL A 318 21.24 8.01 -35.73
C VAL A 318 21.25 7.27 -37.06
N SER A 319 21.20 5.95 -37.03
CA SER A 319 21.06 5.12 -38.24
C SER A 319 19.66 4.56 -38.35
N ILE A 320 19.06 4.79 -39.51
CA ILE A 320 17.67 4.55 -39.83
C ILE A 320 17.62 3.36 -40.79
N LEU A 321 16.92 2.28 -40.43
CA LEU A 321 16.81 1.06 -41.22
C LEU A 321 15.36 0.77 -41.59
N PHE A 322 15.09 0.70 -42.90
CA PHE A 322 13.84 0.18 -43.47
C PHE A 322 14.08 -1.20 -44.08
N ALA A 323 13.21 -2.16 -43.79
CA ALA A 323 13.26 -3.50 -44.34
C ALA A 323 11.89 -3.94 -44.84
N ASP A 324 11.74 -4.22 -46.14
CA ASP A 324 10.46 -4.58 -46.77
C ASP A 324 10.48 -5.98 -47.40
N ILE A 325 9.34 -6.68 -47.33
CA ILE A 325 9.19 -8.04 -47.84
C ILE A 325 8.84 -8.02 -49.33
N VAL A 326 9.79 -8.45 -50.15
CA VAL A 326 9.58 -8.61 -51.59
C VAL A 326 8.64 -9.79 -51.84
N GLY A 327 7.53 -9.53 -52.54
CA GLY A 327 6.53 -10.55 -52.89
C GLY A 327 5.41 -10.72 -51.87
N PHE A 328 5.32 -9.86 -50.85
CA PHE A 328 4.29 -9.95 -49.81
C PHE A 328 2.84 -9.93 -50.33
N THR A 329 2.54 -9.16 -51.37
CA THR A 329 1.19 -9.13 -51.96
C THR A 329 0.76 -10.50 -52.51
N GLN A 330 1.72 -11.26 -53.06
CA GLN A 330 1.46 -12.63 -53.54
C GLN A 330 1.31 -13.59 -52.35
N LEU A 331 2.12 -13.43 -51.31
CA LEU A 331 2.02 -14.23 -50.09
C LEU A 331 0.68 -14.03 -49.38
N SER A 332 0.25 -12.77 -49.20
CA SER A 332 -0.99 -12.41 -48.52
C SER A 332 -2.26 -12.82 -49.26
N SER A 333 -2.18 -13.06 -50.58
CA SER A 333 -3.29 -13.60 -51.37
C SER A 333 -3.36 -15.12 -51.37
N ALA A 334 -2.26 -15.81 -51.05
CA ALA A 334 -2.17 -17.28 -51.04
C ALA A 334 -2.46 -17.92 -49.67
N CYS A 335 -2.40 -17.15 -48.58
CA CYS A 335 -2.59 -17.65 -47.21
C CYS A 335 -3.93 -17.23 -46.61
N SER A 336 -4.47 -18.04 -45.70
CA SER A 336 -5.59 -17.60 -44.87
C SER A 336 -5.16 -16.48 -43.90
N ALA A 337 -6.11 -15.66 -43.47
CA ALA A 337 -5.86 -14.53 -42.57
C ALA A 337 -5.11 -14.93 -41.28
N GLN A 338 -5.55 -16.02 -40.63
CA GLN A 338 -4.92 -16.52 -39.40
C GLN A 338 -3.49 -17.02 -39.63
N GLU A 339 -3.25 -17.73 -40.74
CA GLU A 339 -1.91 -18.21 -41.09
C GLU A 339 -0.95 -17.05 -41.41
N LEU A 340 -1.44 -16.03 -42.11
CA LEU A 340 -0.66 -14.82 -42.43
C LEU A 340 -0.23 -14.09 -41.16
N VAL A 341 -1.15 -13.85 -40.22
CA VAL A 341 -0.82 -13.19 -38.94
C VAL A 341 0.13 -14.05 -38.11
N LYS A 342 -0.06 -15.37 -38.07
CA LYS A 342 0.85 -16.27 -37.37
C LYS A 342 2.26 -16.22 -37.96
N LEU A 343 2.37 -16.22 -39.29
CA LEU A 343 3.65 -16.14 -40.00
C LEU A 343 4.33 -14.79 -39.78
N LEU A 344 3.60 -13.68 -39.92
CA LEU A 344 4.11 -12.33 -39.67
C LEU A 344 4.54 -12.14 -38.22
N ASN A 345 3.73 -12.61 -37.26
CA ASN A 345 4.10 -12.56 -35.85
C ASN A 345 5.37 -13.37 -35.56
N GLU A 346 5.54 -14.54 -36.17
CA GLU A 346 6.75 -15.33 -35.99
C GLU A 346 7.99 -14.64 -36.61
N LEU A 347 7.85 -14.06 -37.80
CA LEU A 347 8.92 -13.32 -38.46
C LEU A 347 9.30 -12.06 -37.66
N PHE A 348 8.32 -11.23 -37.31
CA PHE A 348 8.56 -10.00 -36.56
C PHE A 348 9.02 -10.26 -35.13
N ALA A 349 8.61 -11.36 -34.49
CA ALA A 349 9.18 -11.78 -33.21
C ALA A 349 10.67 -12.14 -33.33
N ARG A 350 11.11 -12.69 -34.46
CA ARG A 350 12.55 -12.90 -34.74
C ARG A 350 13.24 -11.56 -34.98
N PHE A 351 12.64 -10.64 -35.73
CA PHE A 351 13.18 -9.29 -35.93
C PHE A 351 13.28 -8.52 -34.61
N ASP A 352 12.30 -8.61 -33.71
CA ASP A 352 12.36 -7.99 -32.39
C ASP A 352 13.54 -8.54 -31.56
N LYS A 353 13.82 -9.86 -31.64
CA LYS A 353 15.00 -10.47 -31.00
C LYS A 353 16.31 -9.96 -31.60
N LEU A 354 16.38 -9.83 -32.93
CA LEU A 354 17.54 -9.26 -33.62
C LEU A 354 17.73 -7.78 -33.28
N ALA A 355 16.65 -7.02 -33.22
CA ALA A 355 16.65 -5.62 -32.84
C ALA A 355 17.21 -5.44 -31.42
N ALA A 356 16.77 -6.27 -30.46
CA ALA A 356 17.34 -6.26 -29.12
C ALA A 356 18.84 -6.63 -29.10
N LYS A 357 19.27 -7.60 -29.93
CA LYS A 357 20.68 -8.02 -30.06
C LYS A 357 21.58 -6.93 -30.63
N TYR A 358 21.09 -6.17 -31.61
CA TYR A 358 21.83 -5.11 -32.30
C TYR A 358 21.43 -3.71 -31.85
N HIS A 359 20.86 -3.57 -30.64
CA HIS A 359 20.52 -2.29 -30.02
C HIS A 359 19.68 -1.35 -30.92
N GLN A 360 18.71 -1.93 -31.64
CA GLN A 360 17.76 -1.21 -32.48
C GLN A 360 16.47 -0.94 -31.72
N LEU A 361 16.00 0.29 -31.77
CA LEU A 361 14.66 0.64 -31.36
C LEU A 361 13.71 0.46 -32.54
N ARG A 362 12.83 -0.53 -32.46
CA ARG A 362 11.70 -0.63 -33.40
C ARG A 362 10.76 0.55 -33.22
N ILE A 363 10.53 1.29 -34.30
CA ILE A 363 9.60 2.43 -34.33
C ILE A 363 8.21 1.93 -34.72
N LYS A 364 8.08 1.34 -35.91
CA LYS A 364 6.78 0.97 -36.46
C LYS A 364 6.87 -0.20 -37.43
N ILE A 365 5.72 -0.83 -37.63
CA ILE A 365 5.49 -1.78 -38.72
C ILE A 365 4.46 -1.13 -39.66
N LEU A 366 4.83 -0.96 -40.92
CA LEU A 366 4.04 -0.30 -41.94
C LEU A 366 3.66 -1.34 -43.01
N GLY A 367 2.58 -2.09 -42.76
CA GLY A 367 2.22 -3.22 -43.62
C GLY A 367 3.24 -4.36 -43.49
N ASP A 368 3.97 -4.60 -44.57
CA ASP A 368 5.07 -5.57 -44.72
C ASP A 368 6.45 -5.01 -44.36
N CYS A 369 6.56 -3.69 -44.20
CA CYS A 369 7.81 -3.03 -43.89
C CYS A 369 8.06 -2.96 -42.36
N TYR A 370 9.24 -3.40 -41.93
CA TYR A 370 9.75 -3.27 -40.59
C TYR A 370 10.74 -2.09 -40.52
N TYR A 371 10.47 -1.15 -39.61
CA TYR A 371 11.25 0.08 -39.48
C TYR A 371 11.84 0.25 -38.07
N CYS A 372 13.17 0.39 -37.98
CA CYS A 372 13.90 0.59 -36.73
C CYS A 372 15.06 1.57 -36.84
N ILE A 373 15.50 2.09 -35.69
CA ILE A 373 16.57 3.08 -35.58
C ILE A 373 17.56 2.68 -34.50
N CYS A 374 18.86 2.88 -34.78
CA CYS A 374 19.93 2.76 -33.80
C CYS A 374 20.42 4.14 -33.36
N GLY A 375 20.76 4.29 -32.08
CA GLY A 375 21.10 5.58 -31.46
C GLY A 375 19.90 6.30 -30.84
N LEU A 376 18.77 5.60 -30.64
CA LEU A 376 17.58 6.09 -29.92
C LEU A 376 17.16 5.12 -28.80
N PRO A 377 16.68 5.62 -27.66
CA PRO A 377 16.70 7.03 -27.23
C PRO A 377 18.12 7.50 -26.83
N ASP A 378 19.00 6.56 -26.51
CA ASP A 378 20.37 6.82 -26.07
C ASP A 378 21.33 6.79 -27.26
N TYR A 379 22.16 7.82 -27.37
CA TYR A 379 23.20 7.92 -28.39
C TYR A 379 24.25 6.81 -28.25
N ARG A 380 24.72 6.29 -29.39
CA ARG A 380 25.71 5.21 -29.48
C ARG A 380 26.62 5.45 -30.69
N GLU A 381 27.93 5.33 -30.53
CA GLU A 381 28.89 5.67 -31.60
C GLU A 381 28.92 4.67 -32.76
N ASP A 382 28.64 3.39 -32.52
CA ASP A 382 28.64 2.31 -33.53
C ASP A 382 27.22 2.02 -34.05
N HIS A 383 26.37 3.05 -34.09
CA HIS A 383 24.98 2.98 -34.55
C HIS A 383 24.86 2.45 -36.00
N ALA A 384 25.75 2.86 -36.90
CA ALA A 384 25.76 2.47 -38.31
C ALA A 384 26.14 0.99 -38.48
N VAL A 385 27.19 0.55 -37.79
CA VAL A 385 27.66 -0.85 -37.78
C VAL A 385 26.56 -1.78 -37.30
N CYS A 386 25.91 -1.44 -36.18
CA CYS A 386 24.80 -2.22 -35.62
C CYS A 386 23.63 -2.33 -36.60
N SER A 387 23.33 -1.26 -37.35
CA SER A 387 22.23 -1.23 -38.32
C SER A 387 22.52 -2.10 -39.54
N ILE A 388 23.77 -2.14 -40.02
CA ILE A 388 24.14 -3.04 -41.12
C ILE A 388 24.10 -4.50 -40.68
N LEU A 389 24.63 -4.81 -39.49
CA LEU A 389 24.56 -6.17 -38.94
C LEU A 389 23.11 -6.64 -38.75
N MET A 390 22.22 -5.74 -38.30
CA MET A 390 20.78 -5.99 -38.26
C MET A 390 20.23 -6.32 -39.65
N GLY A 391 20.52 -5.48 -40.65
CA GLY A 391 20.06 -5.68 -42.03
C GLY A 391 20.51 -7.01 -42.64
N LEU A 392 21.78 -7.37 -42.47
CA LEU A 392 22.32 -8.66 -42.92
C LEU A 392 21.61 -9.83 -42.22
N ALA A 393 21.37 -9.73 -40.92
CA ALA A 393 20.65 -10.76 -40.16
C ALA A 393 19.17 -10.88 -40.56
N MET A 394 18.52 -9.77 -40.95
CA MET A 394 17.13 -9.80 -41.46
C MET A 394 17.04 -10.50 -42.82
N VAL A 395 17.99 -10.26 -43.71
CA VAL A 395 18.11 -10.96 -45.00
C VAL A 395 18.34 -12.46 -44.78
N GLU A 396 19.14 -12.85 -43.79
CA GLU A 396 19.28 -14.27 -43.43
C GLU A 396 17.98 -14.83 -42.84
N ALA A 397 17.32 -14.09 -41.95
CA ALA A 397 16.13 -14.54 -41.24
C ALA A 397 14.89 -14.77 -42.15
N ILE A 398 14.76 -14.06 -43.27
CA ILE A 398 13.64 -14.26 -44.21
C ILE A 398 13.70 -15.63 -44.92
N SER A 399 14.88 -16.28 -44.96
CA SER A 399 15.02 -17.65 -45.49
C SER A 399 14.08 -18.64 -44.81
N TYR A 400 13.82 -18.46 -43.51
CA TYR A 400 12.86 -19.27 -42.76
C TYR A 400 11.44 -19.21 -43.33
N VAL A 401 10.98 -18.01 -43.69
CA VAL A 401 9.65 -17.83 -44.28
C VAL A 401 9.62 -18.51 -45.65
N ARG A 402 10.66 -18.29 -46.46
CA ARG A 402 10.86 -18.91 -47.78
C ARG A 402 10.74 -20.44 -47.72
N GLU A 403 11.38 -21.06 -46.73
CA GLU A 403 11.33 -22.52 -46.51
C GLU A 403 9.94 -23.00 -46.09
N LYS A 404 9.27 -22.27 -45.19
CA LYS A 404 7.97 -22.66 -44.62
C LYS A 404 6.81 -22.50 -45.60
N THR A 405 6.80 -21.42 -46.36
CA THR A 405 5.71 -21.10 -47.31
C THR A 405 5.99 -21.64 -48.71
N LYS A 406 7.22 -22.04 -49.01
CA LYS A 406 7.69 -22.43 -50.35
C LYS A 406 7.44 -21.35 -51.42
N THR A 407 7.40 -20.09 -51.01
CA THR A 407 7.26 -18.93 -51.90
C THR A 407 8.60 -18.24 -52.10
N GLY A 408 8.85 -17.66 -53.28
CA GLY A 408 10.07 -16.90 -53.59
C GLY A 408 10.14 -15.51 -52.94
N VAL A 409 9.82 -15.41 -51.65
CA VAL A 409 9.88 -14.15 -50.89
C VAL A 409 11.32 -13.81 -50.53
N ASP A 410 11.62 -12.51 -50.52
CA ASP A 410 12.93 -11.98 -50.13
C ASP A 410 12.79 -10.68 -49.34
N MET A 411 13.91 -10.07 -48.93
CA MET A 411 13.95 -8.82 -48.19
C MET A 411 14.73 -7.73 -48.93
N ARG A 412 14.20 -6.51 -49.01
CA ARG A 412 14.98 -5.31 -49.34
C ARG A 412 15.31 -4.58 -48.05
N VAL A 413 16.56 -4.11 -47.91
CA VAL A 413 16.99 -3.37 -46.73
C VAL A 413 17.71 -2.09 -47.15
N GLY A 414 17.22 -0.95 -46.68
CA GLY A 414 17.84 0.37 -46.86
C GLY A 414 18.27 0.96 -45.53
N VAL A 415 19.50 1.51 -45.47
CA VAL A 415 20.06 2.14 -44.28
C VAL A 415 20.63 3.53 -44.59
N HIS A 416 20.17 4.53 -43.84
CA HIS A 416 20.67 5.90 -43.93
C HIS A 416 21.02 6.43 -42.54
N THR A 417 22.11 7.18 -42.42
CA THR A 417 22.48 7.88 -41.19
C THR A 417 22.16 9.36 -41.32
N GLY A 418 21.52 9.92 -40.30
CA GLY A 418 21.15 11.33 -40.25
C GLY A 418 20.63 11.77 -38.88
N THR A 419 19.80 12.81 -38.89
CA THR A 419 19.15 13.41 -37.74
C THR A 419 17.64 13.14 -37.77
N VAL A 420 17.02 12.97 -36.61
CA VAL A 420 15.57 12.70 -36.50
C VAL A 420 14.95 13.48 -35.35
N LEU A 421 13.69 13.89 -35.53
CA LEU A 421 12.82 14.31 -34.44
C LEU A 421 11.97 13.13 -34.02
N GLY A 422 12.09 12.66 -32.78
CA GLY A 422 11.32 11.55 -32.22
C GLY A 422 10.34 12.01 -31.16
N GLY A 423 9.10 11.52 -31.21
CA GLY A 423 8.05 12.03 -30.35
C GLY A 423 6.67 11.44 -30.57
N VAL A 424 5.66 12.07 -29.97
CA VAL A 424 4.25 11.68 -30.05
C VAL A 424 3.43 12.87 -30.57
N LEU A 425 2.55 12.61 -31.56
CA LEU A 425 1.62 13.59 -32.14
C LEU A 425 0.16 13.19 -31.91
N GLY A 426 -0.71 14.20 -31.77
CA GLY A 426 -2.15 14.07 -31.60
C GLY A 426 -2.58 13.84 -30.14
N GLN A 427 -3.90 13.79 -29.92
CA GLN A 427 -4.50 13.58 -28.60
C GLN A 427 -5.03 12.15 -28.40
N LYS A 428 -5.30 11.44 -29.50
CA LYS A 428 -5.78 10.05 -29.48
C LYS A 428 -4.80 9.11 -30.17
N ARG A 429 -4.70 7.85 -29.69
CA ARG A 429 -3.83 6.82 -30.27
C ARG A 429 -2.36 7.22 -30.28
N TRP A 430 -1.86 7.64 -29.12
CA TRP A 430 -0.47 8.00 -28.95
C TRP A 430 0.47 6.86 -29.38
N GLN A 431 1.37 7.20 -30.30
CA GLN A 431 2.40 6.32 -30.82
C GLN A 431 3.68 7.13 -30.90
N TYR A 432 4.78 6.53 -30.44
CA TYR A 432 6.11 7.11 -30.67
C TYR A 432 6.47 6.92 -32.14
N ASP A 433 6.72 8.01 -32.85
CA ASP A 433 7.11 8.02 -34.25
C ASP A 433 8.30 8.97 -34.45
N VAL A 434 8.86 8.98 -35.66
CA VAL A 434 9.95 9.90 -36.01
C VAL A 434 9.69 10.65 -37.31
N TRP A 435 10.22 11.87 -37.39
CA TRP A 435 10.08 12.77 -38.54
C TRP A 435 11.45 13.37 -38.88
N SER A 436 11.79 13.35 -40.17
CA SER A 436 12.95 14.06 -40.74
C SER A 436 13.02 13.83 -42.26
N THR A 437 13.73 14.70 -42.98
CA THR A 437 14.12 14.41 -44.37
C THR A 437 14.96 13.14 -44.49
N ASP A 438 15.79 12.84 -43.49
CA ASP A 438 16.68 11.67 -43.45
C ASP A 438 15.88 10.35 -43.32
N VAL A 439 14.74 10.38 -42.62
CA VAL A 439 13.79 9.25 -42.59
C VAL A 439 13.24 8.98 -43.99
N THR A 440 12.94 10.05 -44.74
CA THR A 440 12.46 9.92 -46.12
C THR A 440 13.56 9.35 -47.02
N VAL A 441 14.81 9.80 -46.87
CA VAL A 441 15.95 9.22 -47.60
C VAL A 441 16.08 7.73 -47.30
N ALA A 442 16.04 7.31 -46.03
CA ALA A 442 16.13 5.90 -45.64
C ALA A 442 15.03 5.02 -46.29
N ASN A 443 13.80 5.52 -46.33
CA ASN A 443 12.69 4.86 -47.02
C ASN A 443 12.96 4.74 -48.54
N LYS A 444 13.51 5.78 -49.16
CA LYS A 444 13.88 5.75 -50.59
C LYS A 444 15.10 4.86 -50.87
N MET A 445 16.01 4.72 -49.92
CA MET A 445 17.12 3.76 -49.97
C MET A 445 16.61 2.32 -49.97
N GLU A 446 15.57 1.99 -49.19
CA GLU A 446 14.93 0.67 -49.26
C GLU A 446 14.25 0.46 -50.62
N ALA A 447 13.44 1.43 -51.06
CA ALA A 447 12.70 1.32 -52.33
C ALA A 447 13.63 1.12 -53.55
N GLY A 448 14.77 1.83 -53.57
CA GLY A 448 15.84 1.69 -54.56
C GLY A 448 16.79 0.51 -54.32
N GLY A 449 16.57 -0.26 -53.25
CA GLY A 449 17.39 -1.39 -52.83
C GLY A 449 17.21 -2.63 -53.69
N ILE A 450 18.24 -3.49 -53.66
CA ILE A 450 18.24 -4.78 -54.36
C ILE A 450 17.83 -5.88 -53.37
N PRO A 451 16.87 -6.77 -53.72
CA PRO A 451 16.48 -7.89 -52.86
C PRO A 451 17.68 -8.73 -52.43
N GLY A 452 17.75 -9.08 -51.15
CA GLY A 452 18.83 -9.86 -50.54
C GLY A 452 20.11 -9.08 -50.26
N ARG A 453 20.14 -7.75 -50.47
CA ARG A 453 21.31 -6.89 -50.24
C ARG A 453 20.94 -5.76 -49.27
N VAL A 454 21.94 -5.26 -48.55
CA VAL A 454 21.82 -4.07 -47.69
C VAL A 454 22.31 -2.86 -48.48
N HIS A 455 21.42 -1.92 -48.76
CA HIS A 455 21.67 -0.68 -49.51
C HIS A 455 21.89 0.47 -48.54
N ILE A 456 23.01 1.17 -48.68
CA ILE A 456 23.43 2.25 -47.79
C ILE A 456 23.70 3.54 -48.56
N SER A 457 23.50 4.69 -47.91
CA SER A 457 23.86 6.01 -48.46
C SER A 457 25.30 6.41 -48.13
N GLN A 458 25.81 7.45 -48.80
CA GLN A 458 27.10 8.07 -48.47
C GLN A 458 27.26 8.39 -46.98
N SER A 459 26.27 9.03 -46.36
CA SER A 459 26.34 9.40 -44.94
C SER A 459 26.51 8.20 -44.01
N THR A 460 25.93 7.05 -44.37
CA THR A 460 26.11 5.80 -43.62
C THR A 460 27.54 5.30 -43.81
N MET A 461 28.04 5.30 -45.05
CA MET A 461 29.40 4.86 -45.40
C MET A 461 30.47 5.63 -44.62
N ASP A 462 30.31 6.95 -44.51
CA ASP A 462 31.23 7.81 -43.75
C ASP A 462 31.30 7.41 -42.26
N CYS A 463 30.19 6.92 -41.69
CA CYS A 463 30.12 6.44 -40.31
C CYS A 463 30.67 5.02 -40.10
N LEU A 464 30.89 4.23 -41.16
CA LEU A 464 31.35 2.83 -41.03
C LEU A 464 32.86 2.70 -40.82
N LYS A 465 33.63 3.78 -40.99
CA LYS A 465 35.09 3.81 -40.74
C LYS A 465 35.87 2.67 -41.45
N GLY A 466 35.36 2.17 -42.58
CA GLY A 466 35.97 1.08 -43.35
C GLY A 466 35.81 -0.33 -42.76
N GLU A 467 34.83 -0.56 -41.88
CA GLU A 467 34.58 -1.89 -41.29
C GLU A 467 33.96 -2.90 -42.27
N PHE A 468 33.33 -2.44 -43.35
CA PHE A 468 32.67 -3.28 -44.35
C PHE A 468 33.15 -2.94 -45.77
N ASP A 469 33.29 -3.96 -46.61
CA ASP A 469 33.52 -3.78 -48.04
C ASP A 469 32.20 -3.38 -48.73
N VAL A 470 32.27 -2.37 -49.60
CA VAL A 470 31.10 -1.83 -50.30
C VAL A 470 31.34 -1.76 -51.80
N GLU A 471 30.28 -1.92 -52.59
CA GLU A 471 30.29 -1.68 -54.04
C GLU A 471 29.34 -0.52 -54.40
N PRO A 472 29.54 0.17 -55.55
CA PRO A 472 28.61 1.17 -56.03
C PRO A 472 27.18 0.61 -56.15
N GLY A 473 26.21 1.33 -55.59
CA GLY A 473 24.82 0.87 -55.55
C GLY A 473 23.97 1.33 -56.74
N ASP A 474 24.35 2.40 -57.43
CA ASP A 474 23.59 3.02 -58.54
C ASP A 474 22.11 3.25 -58.22
N GLY A 475 21.78 3.63 -56.98
CA GLY A 475 20.41 3.79 -56.48
C GLY A 475 19.57 4.80 -57.27
N GLY A 476 20.19 5.84 -57.83
CA GLY A 476 19.51 6.85 -58.65
C GLY A 476 18.80 6.25 -59.87
N SER A 477 19.40 5.22 -60.51
CA SER A 477 18.78 4.54 -61.66
C SER A 477 17.46 3.80 -61.35
N ARG A 478 17.18 3.55 -60.07
CA ARG A 478 16.02 2.79 -59.60
C ARG A 478 15.04 3.63 -58.77
N CYS A 479 15.40 4.86 -58.42
CA CYS A 479 14.61 5.73 -57.57
C CYS A 479 14.86 7.19 -57.93
N ASP A 480 13.89 7.80 -58.61
CA ASP A 480 13.93 9.19 -59.09
C ASP A 480 14.31 10.18 -57.97
N TYR A 481 13.81 9.97 -56.75
CA TYR A 481 14.12 10.83 -55.60
C TYR A 481 15.62 10.84 -55.25
N LEU A 482 16.29 9.68 -55.33
CA LEU A 482 17.72 9.58 -55.03
C LEU A 482 18.56 10.27 -56.12
N GLU A 483 18.09 10.20 -57.37
CA GLU A 483 18.70 10.88 -58.52
C GLU A 483 18.52 12.40 -58.43
N GLU A 484 17.30 12.88 -58.21
CA GLU A 484 16.97 14.30 -58.06
C GLU A 484 17.75 14.98 -56.92
N LYS A 485 17.99 14.25 -55.82
CA LYS A 485 18.76 14.73 -54.67
C LYS A 485 20.26 14.51 -54.78
N GLY A 486 20.74 13.84 -55.84
CA GLY A 486 22.16 13.57 -56.06
C GLY A 486 22.83 12.75 -54.95
N ILE A 487 22.10 11.80 -54.34
CA ILE A 487 22.60 11.01 -53.21
C ILE A 487 23.45 9.84 -53.74
N GLU A 488 24.74 9.82 -53.41
CA GLU A 488 25.60 8.67 -53.69
C GLU A 488 25.24 7.48 -52.79
N THR A 489 25.25 6.27 -53.37
CA THR A 489 24.77 5.06 -52.69
C THR A 489 25.66 3.84 -52.94
N TYR A 490 25.69 2.92 -51.98
CA TYR A 490 26.53 1.73 -51.99
C TYR A 490 25.78 0.48 -51.52
N LEU A 491 26.20 -0.70 -51.97
CA LEU A 491 25.71 -1.99 -51.47
C LEU A 491 26.80 -2.66 -50.64
N ILE A 492 26.41 -3.24 -49.50
CA ILE A 492 27.33 -4.03 -48.68
C ILE A 492 27.66 -5.34 -49.39
N ILE A 493 28.96 -5.64 -49.52
CA ILE A 493 29.46 -6.92 -49.98
C ILE A 493 29.49 -7.84 -48.76
N ALA A 494 28.82 -8.99 -48.84
CA ALA A 494 28.69 -9.92 -47.72
C ALA A 494 30.02 -10.68 -47.45
N SER A 495 31.03 -9.99 -46.96
CA SER A 495 32.23 -10.57 -46.37
C SER A 495 31.97 -10.75 -44.87
N LYS A 496 32.04 -11.98 -44.34
CA LYS A 496 32.03 -12.21 -42.87
C LYS A 496 33.11 -11.33 -42.22
N PRO A 497 32.87 -10.68 -41.07
CA PRO A 497 33.94 -10.04 -40.33
C PRO A 497 34.79 -11.14 -39.68
N GLU A 498 35.88 -11.54 -40.32
CA GLU A 498 37.06 -11.95 -39.56
C GLU A 498 37.53 -10.71 -38.80
N VAL A 499 37.21 -10.66 -37.52
CA VAL A 499 37.75 -9.67 -36.58
C VAL A 499 39.28 -9.74 -36.69
N LYS A 500 39.88 -8.76 -37.38
CA LYS A 500 41.33 -8.53 -37.35
C LYS A 500 41.72 -8.19 -35.91
N LYS A 501 42.09 -9.22 -35.14
CA LYS A 501 42.84 -9.08 -33.89
C LYS A 501 44.26 -8.62 -34.22
N THR A 502 44.46 -7.33 -34.39
CA THR A 502 45.82 -6.77 -34.39
C THR A 502 46.34 -6.65 -32.96
N ALA A 503 47.08 -7.69 -32.58
CA ALA A 503 48.33 -7.67 -31.83
C ALA A 503 48.47 -6.75 -30.60
N THR A 504 48.48 -7.36 -29.42
CA THR A 504 49.58 -7.20 -28.45
C THR A 504 49.65 -8.43 -27.55
N GLN A 505 50.27 -9.49 -28.05
CA GLN A 505 50.96 -10.47 -27.22
C GLN A 505 52.46 -10.34 -27.52
N ASN A 506 53.18 -9.69 -26.61
CA ASN A 506 54.55 -10.06 -26.29
C ASN A 506 54.60 -10.15 -24.77
N GLY A 507 54.83 -11.36 -24.28
CA GLY A 507 54.89 -11.65 -22.85
C GLY A 507 56.19 -11.19 -22.20
N LEU A 508 56.15 -11.04 -20.87
CA LEU A 508 57.03 -11.70 -19.88
C LEU A 508 56.97 -10.95 -18.53
N ASN A 509 56.72 -11.73 -17.49
CA ASN A 509 57.20 -11.65 -16.11
C ASN A 509 57.23 -10.30 -15.35
N GLY A 510 56.39 -10.23 -14.32
CA GLY A 510 56.70 -9.85 -12.93
C GLY A 510 57.45 -8.54 -12.62
N SER A 511 56.79 -7.62 -11.92
CA SER A 511 57.32 -6.85 -10.78
C SER A 511 56.25 -5.87 -10.25
N ALA A 512 56.39 -5.49 -8.98
CA ALA A 512 55.47 -4.76 -8.13
C ALA A 512 55.38 -3.23 -8.34
N LEU A 513 54.23 -2.66 -7.89
CA LEU A 513 53.95 -1.29 -7.38
C LEU A 513 54.13 -0.09 -8.37
N PRO A 514 53.60 1.14 -8.12
CA PRO A 514 52.62 1.65 -7.14
C PRO A 514 51.55 2.63 -7.74
N ASN A 515 50.68 3.14 -6.85
CA ASN A 515 49.75 4.27 -6.99
C ASN A 515 50.18 5.43 -7.92
N GLY A 516 49.22 5.96 -8.69
CA GLY A 516 49.32 7.28 -9.32
C GLY A 516 48.31 7.47 -10.44
N ALA A 517 47.13 8.01 -10.12
CA ALA A 517 46.15 8.46 -11.11
C ALA A 517 46.61 9.75 -11.81
N PRO A 518 46.37 9.89 -13.13
CA PRO A 518 46.14 11.18 -13.74
C PRO A 518 44.67 11.32 -14.18
N ALA A 519 44.15 12.54 -14.00
CA ALA A 519 42.77 12.94 -14.22
C ALA A 519 42.32 12.81 -15.67
N SER A 520 41.16 12.17 -15.90
CA SER A 520 40.43 12.22 -17.16
C SER A 520 39.62 13.51 -17.25
N SER A 521 39.95 14.32 -18.24
CA SER A 521 39.14 15.41 -18.77
C SER A 521 37.73 14.94 -19.11
N LYS A 522 36.72 15.57 -18.49
CA LYS A 522 35.31 15.43 -18.87
C LYS A 522 35.12 15.96 -20.30
N SER A 523 34.69 15.10 -21.22
CA SER A 523 34.05 15.52 -22.46
C SER A 523 32.61 15.93 -22.16
N SER A 524 32.23 17.09 -22.70
CA SER A 524 30.90 17.68 -22.64
C SER A 524 29.87 16.83 -23.41
N SER A 525 28.81 16.40 -22.74
CA SER A 525 27.59 15.92 -23.39
C SER A 525 26.93 17.07 -24.19
N PRO A 526 26.30 16.82 -25.36
CA PRO A 526 25.51 17.85 -26.05
C PRO A 526 24.27 18.21 -25.23
N ALA A 527 23.85 19.48 -25.32
CA ALA A 527 22.69 20.01 -24.62
C ALA A 527 21.38 19.46 -25.21
N LEU A 528 20.54 18.86 -24.36
CA LEU A 528 19.13 18.63 -24.62
C LEU A 528 18.41 19.98 -24.62
N ILE A 529 17.82 20.37 -25.76
CA ILE A 529 16.97 21.56 -25.84
C ILE A 529 15.57 21.16 -25.36
N GLU A 530 15.26 21.54 -24.12
CA GLU A 530 13.94 21.38 -23.50
C GLU A 530 13.04 22.53 -23.99
N THR A 531 11.91 22.24 -24.63
CA THR A 531 11.03 23.27 -25.22
C THR A 531 9.80 23.54 -24.34
N LYS A 532 9.97 24.34 -23.28
CA LYS A 532 8.85 24.98 -22.55
C LYS A 532 9.24 26.41 -22.15
N GLU A 533 8.90 27.41 -22.96
CA GLU A 533 8.97 28.84 -22.59
C GLU A 533 7.76 29.58 -23.19
N PRO A 534 6.81 30.08 -22.38
CA PRO A 534 5.92 31.16 -22.74
C PRO A 534 6.53 32.50 -22.27
N ASN A 535 6.89 33.38 -23.20
CA ASN A 535 7.43 34.70 -22.90
C ASN A 535 6.35 35.66 -22.36
N GLY A 536 6.68 36.42 -21.30
CA GLY A 536 5.89 37.58 -20.89
C GLY A 536 6.24 38.25 -19.56
N SER A 537 7.30 39.08 -19.55
CA SER A 537 7.37 40.45 -18.97
C SER A 537 8.73 40.77 -18.32
N ALA A 538 9.35 41.82 -18.85
CA ALA A 538 10.58 42.42 -18.38
C ALA A 538 10.31 43.34 -17.19
N HIS A 539 11.12 43.27 -16.13
CA HIS A 539 11.50 44.44 -15.31
C HIS A 539 12.77 44.18 -14.46
N SER A 540 13.83 44.92 -14.82
CA SER A 540 14.83 45.62 -13.99
C SER A 540 15.43 44.99 -12.71
N SER A 541 16.74 44.68 -12.82
CA SER A 541 17.87 45.08 -11.94
C SER A 541 17.75 45.03 -10.41
N GLY A 542 18.67 44.30 -9.78
CA GLY A 542 19.02 44.47 -8.37
C GLY A 542 20.08 43.49 -7.88
N SER A 543 21.34 43.93 -7.88
CA SER A 543 22.51 43.26 -7.32
C SER A 543 22.44 43.11 -5.80
N THR A 544 22.77 41.93 -5.27
CA THR A 544 23.64 41.82 -4.07
C THR A 544 24.23 40.41 -3.95
N SER A 545 25.53 40.38 -3.76
CA SER A 545 26.36 39.20 -3.49
C SER A 545 26.43 38.99 -1.98
N GLU A 546 26.01 37.84 -1.47
CA GLU A 546 26.44 37.32 -0.17
C GLU A 546 26.72 35.81 -0.25
N LYS A 547 27.74 35.43 0.51
CA LYS A 547 28.47 34.14 0.51
C LYS A 547 27.62 32.97 1.03
N PRO A 548 27.96 31.72 0.68
CA PRO A 548 27.21 30.54 1.10
C PRO A 548 27.54 30.15 2.54
N GLU A 549 26.54 30.16 3.42
CA GLU A 549 26.56 29.39 4.67
C GLU A 549 26.06 27.96 4.38
N GLU A 550 26.91 26.98 4.64
CA GLU A 550 26.55 25.57 4.68
C GLU A 550 25.57 25.32 5.84
N GLN A 551 24.31 25.06 5.50
CA GLN A 551 23.36 24.39 6.39
C GLN A 551 22.84 23.14 5.70
N ASP A 552 23.22 21.99 6.26
CA ASP A 552 22.64 20.67 6.02
C ASP A 552 21.13 20.70 6.27
N ALA A 553 20.37 21.03 5.22
CA ALA A 553 18.95 20.77 5.12
C ALA A 553 18.74 19.77 3.98
N GLN A 554 18.85 18.50 4.33
CA GLN A 554 18.40 17.39 3.51
C GLN A 554 16.87 17.45 3.43
N ALA A 555 16.37 18.30 2.53
CA ALA A 555 14.99 18.29 2.10
C ALA A 555 14.74 16.99 1.33
N ASP A 556 14.00 16.07 1.94
CA ASP A 556 13.46 14.88 1.30
C ASP A 556 12.64 15.31 0.07
N ASN A 557 13.17 15.06 -1.13
CA ASN A 557 12.38 15.04 -2.36
C ASN A 557 11.32 13.94 -2.21
N PRO A 558 10.00 14.22 -2.26
CA PRO A 558 8.96 13.23 -2.01
C PRO A 558 8.69 12.30 -3.21
N SER A 559 9.45 12.40 -4.30
CA SER A 559 9.26 11.62 -5.51
C SER A 559 10.34 10.53 -5.64
N PHE A 560 9.98 9.32 -5.20
CA PHE A 560 10.68 8.03 -5.34
C PHE A 560 11.82 7.71 -4.37
N PRO A 561 11.84 6.49 -3.76
CA PRO A 561 12.90 6.07 -2.86
C PRO A 561 14.20 5.75 -3.61
N ASN A 562 15.33 5.96 -2.92
CA ASN A 562 16.71 5.63 -3.29
C ASN A 562 16.87 4.47 -4.32
N PRO A 563 17.74 4.58 -5.34
CA PRO A 563 17.95 3.52 -6.35
C PRO A 563 18.42 2.18 -5.77
N ARG A 564 19.14 2.18 -4.64
CA ARG A 564 19.50 0.96 -3.88
C ARG A 564 18.31 0.27 -3.19
N ARG A 565 17.25 1.02 -2.87
CA ARG A 565 16.00 0.50 -2.30
C ARG A 565 15.10 -0.05 -3.43
N ARG A 566 15.15 0.57 -4.61
CA ARG A 566 14.47 0.12 -5.83
C ARG A 566 14.95 -1.25 -6.31
N LEU A 567 16.27 -1.48 -6.34
CA LEU A 567 16.85 -2.80 -6.70
C LEU A 567 16.44 -3.91 -5.72
N ARG A 568 16.38 -3.61 -4.41
CA ARG A 568 15.87 -4.55 -3.41
C ARG A 568 14.35 -4.77 -3.51
N LEU A 569 13.57 -3.73 -3.85
CA LEU A 569 12.14 -3.85 -4.07
C LEU A 569 11.81 -4.61 -5.36
N GLN A 570 12.64 -4.50 -6.39
CA GLN A 570 12.46 -5.19 -7.67
C GLN A 570 12.79 -6.68 -7.55
N ASP A 571 13.86 -7.01 -6.85
CA ASP A 571 14.23 -8.40 -6.49
C ASP A 571 13.22 -9.03 -5.50
N LEU A 572 12.59 -8.20 -4.64
CA LEU A 572 11.45 -8.63 -3.81
C LEU A 572 10.17 -8.79 -4.64
N ALA A 573 9.91 -7.89 -5.59
CA ALA A 573 8.74 -7.91 -6.47
C ALA A 573 8.75 -9.12 -7.41
N ASP A 574 9.91 -9.45 -7.99
CA ASP A 574 10.08 -10.65 -8.83
C ASP A 574 9.89 -11.94 -8.01
N ARG A 575 10.37 -11.99 -6.77
CA ARG A 575 10.07 -13.08 -5.83
C ARG A 575 8.60 -13.11 -5.35
N VAL A 576 7.94 -11.95 -5.32
CA VAL A 576 6.54 -11.76 -4.90
C VAL A 576 5.55 -12.22 -5.98
N VAL A 577 5.91 -12.14 -7.26
CA VAL A 577 5.10 -12.62 -8.39
C VAL A 577 4.86 -14.14 -8.29
N ASP A 578 5.91 -14.90 -7.98
CA ASP A 578 5.84 -16.35 -7.75
C ASP A 578 5.14 -16.70 -6.40
N ALA A 579 5.28 -15.83 -5.39
CA ALA A 579 4.70 -16.03 -4.05
C ALA A 579 3.17 -15.98 -3.98
N SER A 580 2.48 -15.42 -4.99
CA SER A 580 1.01 -15.39 -5.02
C SER A 580 0.38 -16.79 -5.19
N GLU A 581 1.16 -17.76 -5.70
CA GLU A 581 0.79 -19.17 -5.78
C GLU A 581 1.34 -20.02 -4.60
N ASP A 582 2.39 -19.55 -3.90
CA ASP A 582 3.05 -20.27 -2.80
C ASP A 582 2.83 -19.67 -1.39
N GLU A 583 1.95 -20.30 -0.60
CA GLU A 583 1.62 -19.90 0.79
C GLU A 583 2.85 -19.80 1.71
N HIS A 584 3.90 -20.57 1.44
CA HIS A 584 5.15 -20.55 2.20
C HIS A 584 5.94 -19.25 2.01
N GLU A 585 6.00 -18.72 0.79
CA GLU A 585 6.72 -17.48 0.50
C GLU A 585 5.95 -16.26 1.02
N LEU A 586 4.62 -16.24 0.88
CA LEU A 586 3.78 -15.21 1.50
C LEU A 586 3.98 -15.15 3.02
N ASN A 587 4.06 -16.30 3.68
CA ASN A 587 4.33 -16.36 5.12
C ASN A 587 5.75 -15.88 5.49
N GLN A 588 6.75 -16.14 4.63
CA GLN A 588 8.11 -15.61 4.82
C GLN A 588 8.14 -14.08 4.67
N LEU A 589 7.53 -13.55 3.61
CA LEU A 589 7.42 -12.11 3.37
C LEU A 589 6.61 -11.41 4.47
N LEU A 590 5.55 -12.05 4.96
CA LEU A 590 4.79 -11.56 6.10
C LEU A 590 5.68 -11.48 7.35
N ASN A 591 6.49 -12.51 7.61
CA ASN A 591 7.44 -12.49 8.71
C ASN A 591 8.45 -11.33 8.54
N GLU A 592 9.07 -11.18 7.37
CA GLU A 592 10.01 -10.09 7.08
C GLU A 592 9.37 -8.70 7.24
N ALA A 593 8.15 -8.50 6.72
CA ALA A 593 7.41 -7.26 6.89
C ALA A 593 7.07 -6.98 8.36
N LEU A 594 6.77 -8.01 9.16
CA LEU A 594 6.56 -7.87 10.60
C LEU A 594 7.87 -7.53 11.33
N LEU A 595 9.02 -8.06 10.89
CA LEU A 595 10.35 -7.71 11.42
C LEU A 595 10.72 -6.26 11.09
N GLU A 596 10.50 -5.82 9.86
CA GLU A 596 10.83 -4.47 9.42
C GLU A 596 9.99 -3.43 10.18
N ARG A 597 8.71 -3.73 10.47
CA ARG A 597 7.85 -2.89 11.32
C ARG A 597 8.46 -2.60 12.69
N GLU A 598 9.07 -3.60 13.32
CA GLU A 598 9.72 -3.41 14.63
C GLU A 598 10.99 -2.55 14.53
N SER A 599 11.76 -2.69 13.46
CA SER A 599 12.95 -1.87 13.23
C SER A 599 12.61 -0.40 12.93
N ALA A 600 11.54 -0.15 12.17
CA ALA A 600 11.07 1.19 11.81
C ALA A 600 10.44 1.96 12.99
N GLN A 601 9.95 1.25 14.03
CA GLN A 601 9.45 1.86 15.28
C GLN A 601 10.50 2.70 16.00
N VAL A 602 11.79 2.48 15.72
CA VAL A 602 12.89 3.28 16.29
C VAL A 602 12.98 4.66 15.63
N VAL A 603 12.54 4.81 14.38
CA VAL A 603 12.77 6.01 13.55
C VAL A 603 11.64 7.04 13.64
N LYS A 604 10.36 6.64 13.79
CA LYS A 604 9.19 7.55 13.75
C LYS A 604 8.82 8.21 15.11
N LYS A 605 9.74 8.23 16.09
CA LYS A 605 9.45 8.51 17.52
C LYS A 605 9.26 10.00 17.89
N ARG A 606 9.30 10.94 16.93
CA ARG A 606 9.33 12.40 17.20
C ARG A 606 8.01 13.16 17.03
N ASN A 607 6.88 12.50 16.72
CA ASN A 607 5.62 13.20 16.38
C ASN A 607 4.51 13.11 17.45
N THR A 608 4.82 12.75 18.70
CA THR A 608 3.85 12.68 19.81
C THR A 608 4.28 13.51 21.01
N PHE A 609 3.32 14.15 21.69
CA PHE A 609 3.57 14.84 22.95
C PHE A 609 4.06 13.87 24.05
N PHE A 610 5.10 14.25 24.80
CA PHE A 610 5.74 13.35 25.77
C PHE A 610 4.77 12.84 26.86
N LEU A 611 3.95 13.73 27.43
CA LEU A 611 3.07 13.39 28.55
C LEU A 611 1.73 12.79 28.08
N SER A 612 1.03 13.50 27.18
CA SER A 612 -0.29 13.09 26.72
C SER A 612 -0.25 12.01 25.65
N MET A 613 0.91 11.70 25.06
CA MET A 613 1.09 10.78 23.93
C MET A 613 0.21 11.07 22.70
N ARG A 614 -0.48 12.22 22.67
CA ARG A 614 -1.29 12.66 21.53
C ARG A 614 -0.40 12.90 20.32
N PHE A 615 -0.92 12.64 19.12
CA PHE A 615 -0.28 13.07 17.90
C PHE A 615 -0.22 14.59 17.86
N MET A 616 0.90 15.14 17.36
CA MET A 616 1.04 16.59 17.15
C MET A 616 0.07 17.08 16.07
N ASP A 617 -0.22 16.23 15.09
CA ASP A 617 -1.21 16.47 14.05
C ASP A 617 -2.64 16.19 14.59
N PRO A 618 -3.53 17.20 14.63
CA PRO A 618 -4.88 17.06 15.15
C PRO A 618 -5.75 16.12 14.31
N GLU A 619 -5.57 16.06 12.99
CA GLU A 619 -6.36 15.18 12.13
C GLU A 619 -6.01 13.71 12.42
N MET A 620 -4.72 13.41 12.53
CA MET A 620 -4.25 12.06 12.88
C MET A 620 -4.76 11.61 14.25
N GLU A 621 -4.86 12.53 15.23
CA GLU A 621 -5.46 12.23 16.54
C GLU A 621 -6.97 11.96 16.43
N THR A 622 -7.70 12.69 15.59
CA THR A 622 -9.13 12.42 15.36
C THR A 622 -9.33 11.05 14.72
N ARG A 623 -8.59 10.72 13.65
CA ARG A 623 -8.64 9.40 12.97
C ARG A 623 -8.32 8.26 13.93
N TYR A 624 -7.25 8.38 14.73
CA TYR A 624 -6.90 7.40 15.76
C TYR A 624 -8.02 7.21 16.79
N SER A 625 -8.67 8.30 17.19
CA SER A 625 -9.73 8.25 18.20
C SER A 625 -11.03 7.60 17.73
N VAL A 626 -11.35 7.72 16.44
CA VAL A 626 -12.51 7.08 15.80
C VAL A 626 -12.28 5.59 15.61
N GLU A 627 -11.04 5.18 15.32
CA GLU A 627 -10.69 3.78 15.07
C GLU A 627 -10.71 2.89 16.34
N LYS A 628 -10.77 3.48 17.54
CA LYS A 628 -10.68 2.74 18.81
C LYS A 628 -11.85 1.76 19.02
N GLU A 629 -11.58 0.49 18.70
CA GLU A 629 -12.25 -0.82 18.94
C GLU A 629 -13.77 -0.89 19.19
N LYS A 630 -14.47 -1.65 18.31
CA LYS A 630 -15.91 -1.93 18.28
C LYS A 630 -16.42 -3.04 19.24
N GLN A 631 -15.62 -3.57 20.20
CA GLN A 631 -16.05 -4.69 21.07
C GLN A 631 -15.81 -4.41 22.56
N SER A 632 -16.61 -3.49 23.14
CA SER A 632 -16.47 -2.96 24.51
C SER A 632 -16.93 -3.92 25.62
N GLY A 633 -18.00 -4.69 25.37
CA GLY A 633 -18.78 -5.33 26.42
C GLY A 633 -18.01 -6.29 27.33
N ALA A 634 -17.02 -7.01 26.80
CA ALA A 634 -16.28 -8.01 27.58
C ALA A 634 -15.42 -7.40 28.70
N ALA A 635 -14.91 -6.17 28.51
CA ALA A 635 -14.09 -5.49 29.51
C ALA A 635 -14.87 -5.19 30.80
N PHE A 636 -16.17 -4.88 30.69
CA PHE A 636 -17.02 -4.53 31.82
C PHE A 636 -17.39 -5.75 32.68
N SER A 637 -17.37 -6.97 32.10
CA SER A 637 -17.56 -8.20 32.87
C SER A 637 -16.49 -8.39 33.95
N CYS A 638 -15.28 -7.83 33.75
CA CYS A 638 -14.23 -7.88 34.76
C CYS A 638 -14.60 -7.09 36.03
N SER A 639 -15.33 -5.97 35.91
CA SER A 639 -15.78 -5.20 37.07
C SER A 639 -16.79 -5.96 37.93
N CYS A 640 -17.71 -6.73 37.31
CA CYS A 640 -18.61 -7.65 38.03
C CYS A 640 -17.83 -8.77 38.72
N VAL A 641 -16.84 -9.37 38.05
CA VAL A 641 -16.03 -10.44 38.66
C VAL A 641 -15.28 -9.91 39.89
N VAL A 642 -14.71 -8.70 39.79
CA VAL A 642 -14.00 -8.07 40.89
C VAL A 642 -14.94 -7.78 42.06
N LEU A 643 -16.09 -7.14 41.83
CA LEU A 643 -17.02 -6.78 42.90
C LEU A 643 -17.62 -8.04 43.57
N LEU A 644 -17.88 -9.11 42.82
CA LEU A 644 -18.37 -10.39 43.34
C LEU A 644 -17.30 -11.06 44.21
N CYS A 645 -16.05 -11.08 43.77
CA CYS A 645 -14.96 -11.59 44.57
C CYS A 645 -14.72 -10.73 45.83
N THR A 646 -14.83 -9.40 45.73
CA THR A 646 -14.78 -8.50 46.89
C THR A 646 -15.87 -8.83 47.90
N ALA A 647 -17.12 -9.03 47.45
CA ALA A 647 -18.22 -9.40 48.34
C ALA A 647 -17.98 -10.75 49.04
N LEU A 648 -17.42 -11.74 48.34
CA LEU A 648 -17.05 -13.04 48.92
C LEU A 648 -15.94 -12.93 49.97
N VAL A 649 -14.94 -12.08 49.70
CA VAL A 649 -13.86 -11.78 50.67
C VAL A 649 -14.44 -11.11 51.91
N GLU A 650 -15.36 -10.16 51.74
CA GLU A 650 -15.99 -9.47 52.87
C GLU A 650 -16.86 -10.40 53.71
N ILE A 651 -17.65 -11.29 53.10
CA ILE A 651 -18.41 -12.33 53.81
C ILE A 651 -17.50 -13.18 54.72
N LEU A 652 -16.27 -13.45 54.28
CA LEU A 652 -15.32 -14.24 55.02
C LEU A 652 -14.62 -13.47 56.14
N ILE A 653 -14.44 -12.16 56.00
CA ILE A 653 -13.71 -11.33 56.98
C ILE A 653 -14.68 -10.74 58.01
N ASP A 654 -15.73 -10.04 57.57
CA ASP A 654 -16.73 -9.41 58.43
C ASP A 654 -18.17 -9.80 58.03
N PRO A 655 -18.78 -10.81 58.70
CA PRO A 655 -20.07 -11.36 58.31
C PRO A 655 -21.27 -10.57 58.85
N TRP A 656 -21.05 -9.58 59.73
CA TRP A 656 -22.12 -8.98 60.55
C TRP A 656 -22.55 -7.58 60.07
N LEU A 657 -21.84 -6.98 59.11
CA LEU A 657 -22.11 -5.62 58.63
C LEU A 657 -23.15 -5.59 57.50
N MET A 658 -24.45 -5.61 57.87
CA MET A 658 -25.57 -5.68 56.91
C MET A 658 -25.60 -4.55 55.86
N THR A 659 -25.07 -3.37 56.18
CA THR A 659 -24.96 -2.23 55.26
C THR A 659 -24.10 -2.57 54.03
N ASN A 660 -23.04 -3.35 54.21
CA ASN A 660 -22.12 -3.73 53.14
C ASN A 660 -22.78 -4.70 52.14
N TYR A 661 -23.61 -5.62 52.61
CA TYR A 661 -24.30 -6.54 51.69
C TYR A 661 -25.29 -5.82 50.78
N VAL A 662 -25.99 -4.82 51.30
CA VAL A 662 -26.89 -3.99 50.49
C VAL A 662 -26.10 -3.23 49.43
N THR A 663 -24.96 -2.65 49.78
CA THR A 663 -24.14 -1.86 48.84
C THR A 663 -23.51 -2.75 47.77
N PHE A 664 -23.03 -3.95 48.12
CA PHE A 664 -22.52 -4.92 47.14
C PHE A 664 -23.62 -5.43 46.20
N VAL A 665 -24.80 -5.79 46.70
CA VAL A 665 -25.91 -6.25 45.85
C VAL A 665 -26.38 -5.15 44.89
N VAL A 666 -26.54 -3.92 45.39
CA VAL A 666 -26.91 -2.78 44.54
C VAL A 666 -25.81 -2.49 43.51
N GLY A 667 -24.53 -2.49 43.93
CA GLY A 667 -23.39 -2.31 43.04
C GLY A 667 -23.33 -3.37 41.94
N GLU A 668 -23.52 -4.64 42.29
CA GLU A 668 -23.55 -5.76 41.34
C GLU A 668 -24.68 -5.64 40.33
N LEU A 669 -25.90 -5.32 40.79
CA LEU A 669 -27.04 -5.12 39.90
C LEU A 669 -26.77 -3.98 38.90
N LEU A 670 -26.21 -2.86 39.36
CA LEU A 670 -25.85 -1.74 38.49
C LEU A 670 -24.77 -2.13 37.48
N LEU A 671 -23.70 -2.83 37.91
CA LEU A 671 -22.66 -3.29 36.99
C LEU A 671 -23.19 -4.30 35.97
N LEU A 672 -24.03 -5.25 36.39
CA LEU A 672 -24.67 -6.21 35.49
C LEU A 672 -25.51 -5.50 34.43
N ILE A 673 -26.29 -4.47 34.79
CA ILE A 673 -27.03 -3.66 33.83
C ILE A 673 -26.07 -3.00 32.82
N LEU A 674 -24.97 -2.39 33.28
CA LEU A 674 -23.97 -1.78 32.40
C LEU A 674 -23.32 -2.80 31.46
N THR A 675 -23.02 -4.01 31.95
CA THR A 675 -22.42 -5.09 31.14
C THR A 675 -23.40 -5.64 30.09
N ILE A 676 -24.66 -5.85 30.43
CA ILE A 676 -25.68 -6.34 29.50
C ILE A 676 -25.93 -5.31 28.39
N CYS A 677 -26.05 -4.03 28.75
CA CYS A 677 -26.22 -2.93 27.79
C CYS A 677 -25.04 -2.82 26.81
N SER A 678 -23.83 -3.20 27.20
CA SER A 678 -22.63 -3.14 26.34
C SER A 678 -22.35 -4.45 25.58
N LEU A 679 -22.76 -5.61 26.10
CA LEU A 679 -22.64 -6.91 25.44
C LEU A 679 -23.69 -7.15 24.36
N ALA A 680 -24.83 -6.46 24.41
CA ALA A 680 -25.94 -6.68 23.47
C ALA A 680 -25.57 -6.49 21.99
N ALA A 681 -24.64 -5.58 21.67
CA ALA A 681 -24.12 -5.40 20.30
C ALA A 681 -23.33 -6.63 19.78
N ILE A 682 -22.71 -7.42 20.67
CA ILE A 682 -21.91 -8.60 20.30
C ILE A 682 -22.82 -9.79 19.96
N PHE A 683 -23.99 -9.89 20.59
CA PHE A 683 -24.94 -10.98 20.40
C PHE A 683 -26.30 -10.46 19.91
N PRO A 684 -26.38 -9.90 18.70
CA PRO A 684 -27.60 -9.24 18.20
C PRO A 684 -28.80 -10.18 18.06
N ARG A 685 -28.56 -11.50 18.01
CA ARG A 685 -29.61 -12.54 17.95
C ARG A 685 -30.19 -12.90 19.32
N ALA A 686 -29.49 -12.60 20.42
CA ALA A 686 -29.90 -12.98 21.78
C ALA A 686 -30.67 -11.87 22.51
N PHE A 687 -30.63 -10.63 22.02
CA PHE A 687 -31.18 -9.45 22.70
C PHE A 687 -32.21 -8.70 21.84
N PRO A 688 -33.15 -7.95 22.46
CA PRO A 688 -34.16 -7.20 21.71
C PRO A 688 -33.53 -6.09 20.85
N LYS A 689 -34.09 -5.84 19.66
CA LYS A 689 -33.55 -4.89 18.66
C LYS A 689 -33.29 -3.48 19.23
N LYS A 690 -34.12 -2.99 20.15
CA LYS A 690 -33.93 -1.68 20.81
C LYS A 690 -32.67 -1.64 21.68
N LEU A 691 -32.38 -2.72 22.40
CA LEU A 691 -31.18 -2.83 23.25
C LEU A 691 -29.93 -2.97 22.40
N VAL A 692 -29.98 -3.71 21.29
CA VAL A 692 -28.88 -3.82 20.32
C VAL A 692 -28.59 -2.45 19.66
N ALA A 693 -29.63 -1.69 19.30
CA ALA A 693 -29.49 -0.33 18.77
C ALA A 693 -28.85 0.63 19.78
N PHE A 694 -29.27 0.56 21.05
CA PHE A 694 -28.66 1.35 22.12
C PHE A 694 -27.19 0.96 22.36
N SER A 695 -26.90 -0.34 22.44
CA SER A 695 -25.55 -0.87 22.61
C SER A 695 -24.61 -0.45 21.48
N THR A 696 -25.07 -0.53 20.23
CA THR A 696 -24.31 -0.08 19.05
C THR A 696 -24.11 1.43 19.02
N TRP A 697 -25.06 2.23 19.53
CA TRP A 697 -24.88 3.67 19.71
C TRP A 697 -23.78 3.98 20.73
N ILE A 698 -23.76 3.29 21.87
CA ILE A 698 -22.68 3.42 22.89
C ILE A 698 -21.33 3.09 22.27
N ASP A 699 -21.23 2.00 21.50
CA ASP A 699 -19.97 1.59 20.86
C ASP A 699 -19.45 2.62 19.84
N ARG A 700 -20.36 3.25 19.08
CA ARG A 700 -20.01 4.27 18.06
C ARG A 700 -19.64 5.61 18.68
N THR A 701 -20.25 5.99 19.80
CA THR A 701 -20.07 7.32 20.40
C THR A 701 -18.97 7.33 21.46
N ARG A 702 -17.86 8.01 21.16
CA ARG A 702 -16.67 8.08 22.02
C ARG A 702 -16.97 8.55 23.44
N TRP A 703 -17.74 9.64 23.57
CA TRP A 703 -18.05 10.22 24.87
C TRP A 703 -18.94 9.28 25.70
N ALA A 704 -19.97 8.67 25.10
CA ALA A 704 -20.85 7.73 25.79
C ALA A 704 -20.08 6.50 26.30
N ARG A 705 -19.22 5.90 25.46
CA ARG A 705 -18.37 4.77 25.85
C ARG A 705 -17.43 5.09 27.02
N ASN A 706 -16.79 6.26 26.98
CA ASN A 706 -15.92 6.70 28.08
C ASN A 706 -16.73 6.94 29.36
N THR A 707 -17.91 7.56 29.28
CA THR A 707 -18.80 7.75 30.42
C THR A 707 -19.26 6.43 31.01
N TRP A 708 -19.60 5.45 30.17
CA TRP A 708 -19.99 4.09 30.60
C TRP A 708 -18.86 3.40 31.38
N ALA A 709 -17.62 3.54 30.90
CA ALA A 709 -16.44 2.99 31.55
C ALA A 709 -16.10 3.69 32.87
N MET A 710 -16.20 5.02 32.91
CA MET A 710 -16.02 5.78 34.16
C MET A 710 -17.08 5.42 35.19
N LEU A 711 -18.34 5.23 34.77
CA LEU A 711 -19.44 4.84 35.65
C LEU A 711 -19.22 3.46 36.29
N ALA A 712 -18.75 2.48 35.52
CA ALA A 712 -18.44 1.15 36.05
C ALA A 712 -17.36 1.18 37.15
N ILE A 713 -16.27 1.93 36.94
CA ILE A 713 -15.21 2.08 37.95
C ILE A 713 -15.70 2.91 39.13
N PHE A 714 -16.51 3.93 38.90
CA PHE A 714 -17.11 4.72 39.97
C PHE A 714 -17.96 3.86 40.90
N ILE A 715 -18.84 3.00 40.36
CA ILE A 715 -19.65 2.06 41.17
C ILE A 715 -18.75 1.15 42.01
N LEU A 716 -17.70 0.58 41.39
CA LEU A 716 -16.75 -0.30 42.08
C LEU A 716 -16.03 0.43 43.23
N VAL A 717 -15.51 1.64 42.98
CA VAL A 717 -14.80 2.44 43.99
C VAL A 717 -15.73 2.88 45.11
N MET A 718 -16.96 3.31 44.77
CA MET A 718 -17.94 3.71 45.76
C MET A 718 -18.35 2.54 46.67
N ALA A 719 -18.49 1.33 46.13
CA ALA A 719 -18.73 0.15 46.94
C ALA A 719 -17.62 -0.05 47.98
N ASN A 720 -16.34 0.05 47.57
CA ASN A 720 -15.20 -0.09 48.49
C ASN A 720 -15.08 1.06 49.51
N VAL A 721 -15.40 2.29 49.10
CA VAL A 721 -15.36 3.46 50.00
C VAL A 721 -16.46 3.34 51.06
N VAL A 722 -17.68 2.97 50.64
CA VAL A 722 -18.80 2.77 51.57
C VAL A 722 -18.51 1.60 52.50
N ASP A 723 -17.91 0.53 52.00
CA ASP A 723 -17.45 -0.60 52.78
C ASP A 723 -16.47 -0.17 53.91
N MET A 724 -15.41 0.56 53.55
CA MET A 724 -14.46 1.09 54.54
C MET A 724 -15.09 2.08 55.54
N LEU A 725 -16.02 2.94 55.11
CA LEU A 725 -16.64 3.92 55.99
C LEU A 725 -17.71 3.30 56.92
N SER A 726 -18.44 2.29 56.43
CA SER A 726 -19.48 1.60 57.20
C SER A 726 -18.90 0.87 58.41
N CYS A 727 -17.69 0.32 58.29
CA CYS A 727 -17.03 -0.27 59.45
C CYS A 727 -16.63 0.76 60.52
N LEU A 728 -16.21 1.97 60.11
CA LEU A 728 -15.82 3.04 61.05
C LEU A 728 -17.02 3.58 61.84
N GLN A 729 -18.20 3.68 61.22
CA GLN A 729 -19.41 4.17 61.88
C GLN A 729 -19.89 3.19 62.97
N TYR A 730 -19.68 1.89 62.78
CA TYR A 730 -19.94 0.88 63.81
C TYR A 730 -18.93 0.97 64.97
N TYR A 731 -17.66 1.29 64.68
CA TYR A 731 -16.61 1.49 65.69
C TYR A 731 -16.82 2.74 66.57
N THR A 732 -17.36 3.82 66.01
CA THR A 732 -17.52 5.13 66.69
C THR A 732 -18.91 5.39 67.28
N GLY A 733 -19.85 4.44 67.15
CA GLY A 733 -21.24 4.60 67.60
C GLY A 733 -21.40 4.74 69.12
N PRO A 734 -22.42 5.48 69.61
CA PRO A 734 -22.63 5.72 71.04
C PRO A 734 -23.01 4.41 71.77
N SER A 735 -22.24 4.07 72.80
CA SER A 735 -22.36 2.92 73.70
C SER A 735 -23.56 3.04 74.66
N ASN A 736 -24.77 3.21 74.13
CA ASN A 736 -26.03 3.16 74.88
C ASN A 736 -26.97 2.09 74.30
N ALA A 737 -26.57 0.82 74.39
CA ALA A 737 -27.49 -0.30 74.19
C ALA A 737 -27.22 -1.40 75.23
N THR A 738 -28.14 -1.51 76.18
CA THR A 738 -28.29 -2.62 77.13
C THR A 738 -28.82 -3.85 76.40
N ALA A 739 -27.93 -4.75 75.95
CA ALA A 739 -28.11 -6.22 75.89
C ALA A 739 -27.01 -6.89 75.04
N GLY A 740 -26.16 -7.67 75.72
CA GLY A 740 -25.21 -8.70 75.26
C GLY A 740 -24.91 -8.92 73.77
N MET A 741 -23.69 -8.57 73.36
CA MET A 741 -22.67 -9.47 72.78
C MET A 741 -21.39 -8.63 72.58
N GLU A 742 -20.32 -8.87 73.34
CA GLU A 742 -18.99 -8.35 72.98
C GLU A 742 -18.51 -9.07 71.71
N THR A 743 -18.84 -8.53 70.53
CA THR A 743 -18.29 -9.02 69.26
C THR A 743 -16.85 -8.55 69.09
N LYS A 744 -15.90 -9.33 69.63
CA LYS A 744 -14.51 -9.34 69.18
C LYS A 744 -14.46 -9.98 67.78
N GLY A 745 -14.51 -9.16 66.74
CA GLY A 745 -14.42 -9.58 65.33
C GLY A 745 -14.77 -8.44 64.37
N GLY A 746 -14.11 -8.36 63.21
CA GLY A 746 -14.40 -7.39 62.13
C GLY A 746 -13.17 -6.63 61.61
N CYS A 747 -13.37 -5.42 61.06
CA CYS A 747 -12.28 -4.62 60.44
C CYS A 747 -11.11 -4.25 61.36
N LEU A 748 -11.28 -4.33 62.69
CA LEU A 748 -10.20 -4.09 63.66
C LEU A 748 -9.18 -5.23 63.69
N GLU A 749 -9.60 -6.47 63.43
CA GLU A 749 -8.71 -7.64 63.40
C GLU A 749 -7.96 -7.73 62.07
N ASN A 750 -8.59 -7.30 60.97
CA ASN A 750 -8.11 -7.55 59.62
C ASN A 750 -8.17 -6.33 58.66
N PRO A 751 -7.65 -5.14 59.05
CA PRO A 751 -7.80 -3.91 58.25
C PRO A 751 -7.01 -3.91 56.93
N LYS A 752 -6.03 -4.81 56.78
CA LYS A 752 -5.18 -4.93 55.57
C LYS A 752 -5.95 -5.39 54.33
N TYR A 753 -7.00 -6.20 54.50
CA TYR A 753 -7.76 -6.79 53.39
C TYR A 753 -8.55 -5.76 52.57
N TYR A 754 -9.08 -4.72 53.22
CA TYR A 754 -9.75 -3.60 52.54
C TYR A 754 -8.82 -2.85 51.56
N ASN A 755 -7.52 -2.81 51.86
CA ASN A 755 -6.51 -2.27 50.95
C ASN A 755 -6.22 -3.21 49.76
N TYR A 756 -6.35 -4.54 49.94
CA TYR A 756 -6.20 -5.51 48.83
C TYR A 756 -7.39 -5.46 47.87
N VAL A 757 -8.59 -5.17 48.37
CA VAL A 757 -9.77 -4.87 47.55
C VAL A 757 -9.54 -3.61 46.68
N ALA A 758 -8.89 -2.58 47.22
CA ALA A 758 -8.48 -1.42 46.42
C ALA A 758 -7.50 -1.79 45.29
N VAL A 759 -6.59 -2.75 45.51
CA VAL A 759 -5.70 -3.28 44.46
C VAL A 759 -6.50 -3.97 43.36
N LEU A 760 -7.53 -4.75 43.69
CA LEU A 760 -8.43 -5.34 42.68
C LEU A 760 -9.17 -4.27 41.85
N SER A 761 -9.46 -3.12 42.44
CA SER A 761 -10.08 -1.98 41.73
C SER A 761 -9.13 -1.28 40.77
N LEU A 762 -7.84 -1.20 41.13
CA LEU A 762 -6.79 -0.77 40.20
C LEU A 762 -6.66 -1.76 39.04
N ILE A 763 -6.71 -3.07 39.31
CA ILE A 763 -6.70 -4.13 38.30
C ILE A 763 -7.90 -3.98 37.34
N ALA A 764 -9.12 -3.75 37.85
CA ALA A 764 -10.30 -3.50 37.04
C ALA A 764 -10.14 -2.28 36.11
N THR A 765 -9.45 -1.22 36.58
CA THR A 765 -9.21 -0.01 35.78
C THR A 765 -8.31 -0.27 34.57
N ILE A 766 -7.34 -1.18 34.68
CA ILE A 766 -6.44 -1.56 33.58
C ILE A 766 -7.22 -2.23 32.44
N MET A 767 -8.24 -3.04 32.80
CA MET A 767 -9.06 -3.81 31.86
C MET A 767 -9.88 -2.95 30.90
N LEU A 768 -10.03 -1.65 31.15
CA LEU A 768 -10.72 -0.71 30.27
C LEU A 768 -9.90 -0.38 29.00
N VAL A 769 -9.75 -1.34 28.07
CA VAL A 769 -8.94 -1.20 26.84
C VAL A 769 -9.31 0.03 25.98
N GLN A 770 -10.56 0.48 26.06
CA GLN A 770 -11.10 1.54 25.23
C GLN A 770 -10.84 2.96 25.74
N VAL A 771 -10.41 3.08 26.99
CA VAL A 771 -10.17 4.35 27.66
C VAL A 771 -8.71 4.78 27.42
N SER A 772 -8.44 6.08 27.26
CA SER A 772 -7.06 6.56 27.09
C SER A 772 -6.26 6.36 28.38
N HIS A 773 -4.93 6.21 28.28
CA HIS A 773 -4.09 6.08 29.47
C HIS A 773 -4.21 7.27 30.43
N MET A 774 -4.51 8.47 29.93
CA MET A 774 -4.77 9.66 30.76
C MET A 774 -6.04 9.51 31.60
N VAL A 775 -7.13 9.01 31.03
CA VAL A 775 -8.37 8.78 31.80
C VAL A 775 -8.19 7.59 32.77
N LYS A 776 -7.42 6.57 32.38
CA LYS A 776 -7.01 5.52 33.33
C LYS A 776 -6.20 6.09 34.49
N LEU A 777 -5.26 6.99 34.22
CA LEU A 777 -4.47 7.65 35.26
C LEU A 777 -5.37 8.44 36.21
N THR A 778 -6.32 9.21 35.71
CA THR A 778 -7.25 9.97 36.58
C THR A 778 -8.09 9.05 37.45
N LEU A 779 -8.60 7.94 36.89
CA LEU A 779 -9.37 6.95 37.65
C LEU A 779 -8.51 6.26 38.70
N MET A 780 -7.29 5.83 38.36
CA MET A 780 -6.37 5.20 39.31
C MET A 780 -5.91 6.15 40.42
N LEU A 781 -5.70 7.44 40.12
CA LEU A 781 -5.41 8.47 41.11
C LEU A 781 -6.59 8.71 42.06
N LEU A 782 -7.82 8.70 41.55
CA LEU A 782 -9.03 8.78 42.38
C LEU A 782 -9.13 7.58 43.32
N VAL A 783 -8.91 6.36 42.82
CA VAL A 783 -8.93 5.13 43.64
C VAL A 783 -7.86 5.21 44.74
N ALA A 784 -6.60 5.42 44.35
CA ALA A 784 -5.49 5.45 45.29
C ALA A 784 -5.58 6.63 46.27
N GLY A 785 -6.03 7.79 45.81
CA GLY A 785 -6.22 8.99 46.63
C GLY A 785 -7.34 8.84 47.66
N ALA A 786 -8.49 8.26 47.28
CA ALA A 786 -9.58 7.99 48.20
C ALA A 786 -9.14 7.03 49.32
N VAL A 787 -8.47 5.94 48.95
CA VAL A 787 -7.95 4.94 49.91
C VAL A 787 -6.87 5.55 50.81
N ALA A 788 -5.96 6.36 50.25
CA ALA A 788 -4.95 7.06 51.03
C ALA A 788 -5.57 8.02 52.07
N ALA A 789 -6.59 8.79 51.66
CA ALA A 789 -7.29 9.69 52.57
C ALA A 789 -8.00 8.93 53.69
N ILE A 790 -8.67 7.81 53.37
CA ILE A 790 -9.34 6.97 54.36
C ILE A 790 -8.32 6.37 55.33
N ASN A 791 -7.26 5.74 54.82
CA ASN A 791 -6.21 5.12 55.66
C ASN A 791 -5.54 6.10 56.62
N LEU A 792 -5.25 7.33 56.17
CA LEU A 792 -4.50 8.31 56.96
C LEU A 792 -5.38 9.08 57.95
N TYR A 793 -6.61 9.43 57.58
CA TYR A 793 -7.47 10.30 58.38
C TYR A 793 -8.60 9.55 59.09
N ALA A 794 -9.33 8.69 58.38
CA ALA A 794 -10.50 8.02 58.93
C ALA A 794 -10.13 6.74 59.71
N TRP A 795 -9.18 5.97 59.16
CA TRP A 795 -8.74 4.68 59.68
C TRP A 795 -7.40 4.75 60.44
N GLY A 796 -6.82 5.94 60.59
CA GLY A 796 -5.65 6.18 61.44
C GLY A 796 -5.75 5.49 62.82
N PRO A 797 -6.82 5.71 63.61
CA PRO A 797 -6.95 5.06 64.92
C PRO A 797 -7.14 3.53 64.83
N VAL A 798 -7.77 3.01 63.77
CA VAL A 798 -7.98 1.57 63.57
C VAL A 798 -6.65 0.88 63.28
N PHE A 799 -5.82 1.46 62.41
CA PHE A 799 -4.48 0.95 62.11
C PHE A 799 -3.53 1.06 63.30
N ASP A 800 -3.59 2.16 64.06
CA ASP A 800 -2.76 2.35 65.25
C ASP A 800 -3.11 1.32 66.33
N GLU A 801 -4.39 1.02 66.54
CA GLU A 801 -4.85 -0.04 67.45
C GLU A 801 -4.49 -1.45 66.94
N TYR A 802 -4.63 -1.71 65.65
CA TYR A 802 -4.21 -2.98 65.03
C TYR A 802 -2.70 -3.23 65.21
N ASP A 803 -1.87 -2.23 64.91
CA ASP A 803 -0.42 -2.32 65.09
C ASP A 803 -0.09 -2.48 66.57
N HIS A 804 -0.76 -1.75 67.46
CA HIS A 804 -0.52 -1.84 68.89
C HIS A 804 -0.84 -3.24 69.43
N ARG A 805 -1.99 -3.85 69.08
CA ARG A 805 -2.34 -5.22 69.49
C ARG A 805 -1.36 -6.25 68.98
N ARG A 806 -1.00 -6.15 67.70
CA ARG A 806 -0.08 -7.08 67.03
C ARG A 806 1.30 -7.13 67.69
N PHE A 807 1.81 -6.01 68.20
CA PHE A 807 3.12 -5.94 68.83
C PHE A 807 3.10 -5.96 70.37
N ARG A 808 1.94 -5.74 71.01
CA ARG A 808 1.79 -5.78 72.48
C ARG A 808 1.69 -7.18 73.06
N GLU A 809 1.11 -8.14 72.35
CA GLU A 809 1.00 -9.54 72.81
C GLU A 809 2.36 -10.25 72.91
N HIS A 810 3.41 -9.75 72.24
CA HIS A 810 4.74 -10.37 72.21
C HIS A 810 5.78 -9.76 73.15
N ASP A 811 5.53 -8.58 73.73
CA ASP A 811 6.42 -7.96 74.72
C ASP A 811 6.20 -8.49 76.15
N SER A 812 5.24 -9.41 76.37
CA SER A 812 4.91 -9.99 77.70
C SER A 812 5.32 -11.46 77.88
N LEU A 813 6.58 -11.81 77.62
CA LEU A 813 7.22 -13.04 78.14
C LEU A 813 8.16 -12.68 79.31
N PRO A 814 8.21 -13.48 80.40
CA PRO A 814 8.77 -13.05 81.67
C PRO A 814 10.31 -12.99 81.65
N MET A 815 10.81 -11.93 82.26
CA MET A 815 12.18 -11.71 82.72
C MET A 815 12.69 -12.87 83.58
N VAL A 816 13.26 -13.92 82.97
CA VAL A 816 14.19 -14.85 83.61
C VAL A 816 15.26 -15.22 82.59
N THR A 817 16.52 -15.16 83.01
CA THR A 817 17.78 -15.43 82.28
C THR A 817 18.40 -14.29 81.47
N LEU A 818 18.92 -13.25 82.14
CA LEU A 818 20.27 -12.73 81.82
C LEU A 818 20.88 -11.89 82.97
N GLU A 819 20.95 -12.41 84.20
CA GLU A 819 21.63 -11.72 85.31
C GLU A 819 23.17 -11.94 85.35
N LYS A 820 23.80 -12.34 84.23
CA LYS A 820 25.27 -12.56 84.19
C LYS A 820 25.91 -12.11 82.88
N MET A 821 25.92 -10.81 82.63
CA MET A 821 27.06 -10.09 82.03
C MET A 821 26.71 -8.60 81.90
N GLN A 822 26.94 -7.83 82.96
CA GLN A 822 26.87 -6.38 82.87
C GLN A 822 28.09 -5.76 83.55
N GLY A 823 29.18 -5.71 82.77
CA GLY A 823 30.29 -4.81 82.97
C GLY A 823 30.50 -4.03 81.68
N PHE A 824 30.58 -2.70 81.78
CA PHE A 824 30.89 -1.71 80.73
C PHE A 824 29.75 -1.21 79.81
N THR A 825 29.00 -0.19 80.27
CA THR A 825 29.03 1.21 79.77
C THR A 825 27.89 2.03 80.39
N PRO A 826 28.15 3.22 80.96
CA PRO A 826 27.11 4.09 81.51
C PRO A 826 26.66 5.16 80.49
N GLY A 827 25.35 5.33 80.31
CA GLY A 827 24.75 6.58 79.85
C GLY A 827 23.94 6.54 78.56
N LEU A 828 22.63 6.24 78.67
CA LEU A 828 21.55 7.14 78.20
C LEU A 828 20.20 6.64 78.76
N ASN A 829 19.64 7.38 79.71
CA ASN A 829 18.26 7.20 80.19
C ASN A 829 17.28 7.72 79.13
N GLY A 830 16.22 6.97 78.85
CA GLY A 830 15.08 7.45 78.06
C GLY A 830 14.39 6.35 77.27
N THR A 831 13.52 5.60 77.96
CA THR A 831 12.52 4.71 77.36
C THR A 831 11.58 5.49 76.43
N ASP A 832 11.62 5.22 75.13
CA ASP A 832 10.51 5.49 74.21
C ASP A 832 10.27 4.24 73.36
N GLY A 833 9.09 3.64 73.50
CA GLY A 833 8.64 2.46 72.75
C GLY A 833 8.49 2.75 71.26
N ARG A 834 9.59 2.64 70.51
CA ARG A 834 9.54 2.67 69.04
C ARG A 834 9.04 1.32 68.51
N LEU A 835 7.89 1.33 67.84
CA LEU A 835 7.34 0.19 67.13
C LEU A 835 8.41 -0.44 66.20
N PRO A 836 8.56 -1.77 66.15
CA PRO A 836 9.61 -2.47 65.38
C PRO A 836 9.38 -2.48 63.86
N LEU A 837 8.31 -1.85 63.36
CA LEU A 837 7.94 -1.77 61.95
C LEU A 837 7.32 -0.40 61.62
N VAL A 838 7.40 0.01 60.36
CA VAL A 838 6.67 1.18 59.84
C VAL A 838 5.16 0.97 60.09
N PRO A 839 4.43 1.97 60.63
CA PRO A 839 3.00 1.84 60.87
C PRO A 839 2.23 1.43 59.61
N SER A 840 1.30 0.48 59.77
CA SER A 840 0.55 -0.16 58.68
C SER A 840 -0.22 0.86 57.82
N LYS A 841 -0.70 1.96 58.41
CA LYS A 841 -1.39 3.05 57.69
C LYS A 841 -0.53 3.71 56.60
N TYR A 842 0.77 3.86 56.84
CA TYR A 842 1.70 4.41 55.84
C TYR A 842 2.17 3.34 54.86
N SER A 843 2.50 2.14 55.37
CA SER A 843 2.95 1.02 54.54
C SER A 843 1.91 0.62 53.49
N MET A 844 0.62 0.48 53.87
CA MET A 844 -0.45 0.14 52.93
C MET A 844 -0.75 1.24 51.93
N THR A 845 -0.73 2.50 52.37
CA THR A 845 -0.94 3.65 51.48
C THR A 845 0.16 3.76 50.41
N VAL A 846 1.42 3.57 50.80
CA VAL A 846 2.56 3.57 49.86
C VAL A 846 2.49 2.37 48.91
N MET A 847 2.10 1.18 49.40
CA MET A 847 1.92 -0.01 48.56
C MET A 847 0.91 0.22 47.44
N VAL A 848 -0.29 0.71 47.76
CA VAL A 848 -1.36 1.00 46.77
C VAL A 848 -0.89 2.04 45.75
N PHE A 849 -0.15 3.07 46.19
CA PHE A 849 0.38 4.10 45.30
C PHE A 849 1.46 3.55 44.35
N LEU A 850 2.34 2.67 44.81
CA LEU A 850 3.36 2.04 43.95
C LEU A 850 2.75 1.07 42.93
N MET A 851 1.73 0.31 43.32
CA MET A 851 0.97 -0.54 42.40
C MET A 851 0.24 0.31 41.35
N MET A 852 -0.33 1.45 41.74
CA MET A 852 -0.90 2.42 40.80
C MET A 852 0.15 2.94 39.80
N LEU A 853 1.33 3.34 40.27
CA LEU A 853 2.41 3.82 39.39
C LEU A 853 2.86 2.74 38.39
N SER A 854 2.95 1.49 38.86
CA SER A 854 3.29 0.32 38.04
C SER A 854 2.26 0.13 36.92
N PHE A 855 0.97 0.12 37.26
CA PHE A 855 -0.10 -0.02 36.29
C PHE A 855 -0.28 1.18 35.36
N TYR A 856 0.07 2.39 35.80
CA TYR A 856 0.18 3.56 34.92
C TYR A 856 1.30 3.38 33.89
N TYR A 857 2.48 2.94 34.32
CA TYR A 857 3.60 2.68 33.42
C TYR A 857 3.23 1.64 32.36
N PHE A 858 2.57 0.55 32.75
CA PHE A 858 2.04 -0.44 31.81
C PHE A 858 0.97 0.14 30.88
N SER A 859 0.01 0.91 31.40
CA SER A 859 -1.03 1.55 30.59
C SER A 859 -0.46 2.50 29.53
N ARG A 860 0.59 3.26 29.89
CA ARG A 860 1.32 4.11 28.95
C ARG A 860 2.08 3.29 27.89
N HIS A 861 2.67 2.16 28.27
CA HIS A 861 3.34 1.25 27.35
C HIS A 861 2.35 0.67 26.32
N VAL A 862 1.17 0.21 26.75
CA VAL A 862 0.12 -0.32 25.86
C VAL A 862 -0.40 0.74 24.90
N GLU A 863 -0.63 1.98 25.36
CA GLU A 863 -1.05 3.09 24.50
C GLU A 863 0.01 3.42 23.43
N LYS A 864 1.29 3.40 23.80
CA LYS A 864 2.40 3.57 22.85
C LYS A 864 2.37 2.51 21.76
N LEU A 865 2.17 1.23 22.11
CA LEU A 865 2.07 0.13 21.14
C LEU A 865 0.84 0.25 20.23
N ALA A 866 -0.29 0.73 20.75
CA ALA A 866 -1.49 0.94 19.94
C ALA A 866 -1.30 2.05 18.89
N ARG A 867 -0.64 3.14 19.26
CA ARG A 867 -0.35 4.27 18.36
C ARG A 867 0.64 3.91 17.26
N THR A 868 1.67 3.11 17.57
CA THR A 868 2.61 2.64 16.55
C THR A 868 1.92 1.71 15.54
N LEU A 869 1.03 0.83 16.01
CA LEU A 869 0.24 -0.03 15.14
C LEU A 869 -0.68 0.78 14.20
N PHE A 870 -1.31 1.85 14.71
CA PHE A 870 -2.14 2.75 13.93
C PHE A 870 -1.37 3.49 12.83
N LEU A 871 -0.20 4.07 13.16
CA LEU A 871 0.64 4.75 12.17
C LEU A 871 1.06 3.83 11.03
N TRP A 872 1.33 2.57 11.35
CA TRP A 872 1.67 1.56 10.35
C TRP A 872 0.47 1.24 9.44
N LYS A 873 -0.73 1.13 10.01
CA LYS A 873 -1.96 0.90 9.23
C LYS A 873 -2.23 2.04 8.25
N ILE A 874 -2.05 3.29 8.66
CA ILE A 874 -2.17 4.46 7.78
C ILE A 874 -1.13 4.44 6.67
N GLU A 875 0.13 4.13 7.00
CA GLU A 875 1.20 4.04 6.00
C GLU A 875 0.83 3.04 4.89
N VAL A 876 0.33 1.85 5.24
CA VAL A 876 -0.04 0.87 4.21
C VAL A 876 -1.26 1.32 3.40
N HIS A 877 -2.21 2.01 4.02
CA HIS A 877 -3.34 2.60 3.30
C HIS A 877 -2.89 3.65 2.29
N ASP A 878 -1.99 4.55 2.69
CA ASP A 878 -1.43 5.60 1.84
C ASP A 878 -0.60 5.02 0.67
N GLN A 879 0.18 3.96 0.93
CA GLN A 879 0.84 3.20 -0.14
C GLN A 879 -0.17 2.54 -1.10
N LYS A 880 -1.26 1.96 -0.57
CA LYS A 880 -2.31 1.34 -1.39
C LYS A 880 -2.98 2.37 -2.31
N GLU A 881 -3.28 3.56 -1.79
CA GLU A 881 -3.89 4.65 -2.54
C GLU A 881 -2.96 5.14 -3.66
N ARG A 882 -1.65 5.32 -3.38
CA ARG A 882 -0.66 5.64 -4.40
C ARG A 882 -0.57 4.61 -5.53
N VAL A 883 -0.57 3.31 -5.20
CA VAL A 883 -0.52 2.25 -6.22
C VAL A 883 -1.82 2.22 -7.03
N TYR A 884 -2.97 2.47 -6.40
CA TYR A 884 -4.25 2.56 -7.10
C TYR A 884 -4.29 3.75 -8.08
N GLU A 885 -3.80 4.92 -7.67
CA GLU A 885 -3.67 6.08 -8.55
C GLU A 885 -2.73 5.78 -9.73
N MET A 886 -1.55 5.21 -9.46
CA MET A 886 -0.59 4.82 -10.49
C MET A 886 -1.22 3.86 -11.51
N ARG A 887 -1.98 2.86 -11.04
CA ARG A 887 -2.74 1.94 -11.89
C ARG A 887 -3.76 2.69 -12.77
N ARG A 888 -4.52 3.61 -12.18
CA ARG A 888 -5.54 4.39 -12.92
C ARG A 888 -4.91 5.20 -14.06
N TRP A 889 -3.77 5.85 -13.81
CA TRP A 889 -3.05 6.60 -14.84
C TRP A 889 -2.44 5.70 -15.91
N ASN A 890 -1.83 4.58 -15.52
CA ASN A 890 -1.26 3.61 -16.47
C ASN A 890 -2.36 3.00 -17.35
N GLU A 891 -3.52 2.66 -16.79
CA GLU A 891 -4.68 2.16 -17.53
C GLU A 891 -5.25 3.20 -18.51
N ALA A 892 -5.33 4.47 -18.10
CA ALA A 892 -5.73 5.57 -18.99
C ALA A 892 -4.76 5.75 -20.17
N LEU A 893 -3.45 5.57 -19.95
CA LEU A 893 -2.45 5.62 -21.02
C LEU A 893 -2.57 4.45 -21.99
N VAL A 894 -2.67 3.22 -21.48
CA VAL A 894 -2.81 2.01 -22.30
C VAL A 894 -4.08 2.05 -23.15
N THR A 895 -5.20 2.51 -22.59
CA THR A 895 -6.48 2.65 -23.31
C THR A 895 -6.46 3.76 -24.36
N ASN A 896 -5.61 4.77 -24.22
CA ASN A 896 -5.39 5.74 -25.29
C ASN A 896 -4.57 5.13 -26.46
N MET A 897 -3.57 4.30 -26.15
CA MET A 897 -2.69 3.67 -27.16
C MET A 897 -3.38 2.55 -27.96
N LEU A 898 -4.16 1.70 -27.29
CA LEU A 898 -4.80 0.52 -27.89
C LEU A 898 -6.33 0.66 -27.92
N PRO A 899 -7.05 0.09 -28.92
CA PRO A 899 -8.50 0.07 -28.90
C PRO A 899 -9.05 -0.53 -27.62
N GLU A 900 -10.15 0.02 -27.09
CA GLU A 900 -10.66 -0.33 -25.76
C GLU A 900 -10.89 -1.84 -25.60
N HIS A 901 -11.45 -2.48 -26.63
CA HIS A 901 -11.68 -3.93 -26.65
C HIS A 901 -10.37 -4.75 -26.69
N VAL A 902 -9.31 -4.21 -27.29
CA VAL A 902 -7.96 -4.81 -27.31
C VAL A 902 -7.26 -4.60 -25.98
N ALA A 903 -7.31 -3.37 -25.42
CA ALA A 903 -6.72 -3.05 -24.13
C ALA A 903 -7.25 -3.96 -23.01
N ARG A 904 -8.57 -4.22 -22.98
CA ARG A 904 -9.17 -5.17 -22.02
C ARG A 904 -8.66 -6.60 -22.16
N HIS A 905 -8.35 -7.04 -23.39
CA HIS A 905 -7.77 -8.37 -23.62
C HIS A 905 -6.39 -8.50 -22.96
N PHE A 906 -5.54 -7.47 -23.06
CA PHE A 906 -4.20 -7.46 -22.46
C PHE A 906 -4.19 -7.14 -20.95
N LEU A 907 -5.12 -6.31 -20.48
CA LEU A 907 -5.22 -5.95 -19.06
C LEU A 907 -5.94 -7.02 -18.21
N GLY A 908 -6.71 -7.93 -18.85
CA GLY A 908 -7.67 -8.81 -18.18
C GLY A 908 -7.17 -10.21 -17.80
N SER A 909 -5.99 -10.69 -18.22
CA SER A 909 -5.58 -12.06 -17.86
C SER A 909 -4.07 -12.33 -17.80
N LYS A 910 -3.59 -12.75 -16.61
CA LYS A 910 -2.22 -13.23 -16.33
C LYS A 910 -1.78 -14.47 -17.15
N LYS A 911 -2.69 -15.17 -17.82
CA LYS A 911 -2.42 -16.48 -18.46
C LYS A 911 -2.47 -16.47 -20.00
N ARG A 912 -2.61 -15.30 -20.63
CA ARG A 912 -2.73 -15.17 -22.10
C ARG A 912 -1.61 -14.36 -22.76
N ASP A 913 -0.48 -14.19 -22.09
CA ASP A 913 0.67 -13.45 -22.65
C ASP A 913 1.25 -14.09 -23.94
N GLU A 914 0.86 -15.33 -24.25
CA GLU A 914 1.22 -16.03 -25.50
C GLU A 914 0.11 -16.02 -26.58
N GLU A 915 -1.11 -15.55 -26.27
CA GLU A 915 -2.24 -15.61 -27.20
C GLU A 915 -2.32 -14.33 -28.04
N LEU A 916 -1.88 -14.44 -29.30
CA LEU A 916 -1.90 -13.36 -30.28
C LEU A 916 -3.34 -12.91 -30.57
N TYR A 917 -3.67 -11.65 -30.30
CA TYR A 917 -4.96 -11.09 -30.66
C TYR A 917 -5.10 -11.01 -32.20
N SER A 918 -6.10 -11.69 -32.75
CA SER A 918 -6.46 -11.60 -34.17
C SER A 918 -7.96 -11.75 -34.38
N GLN A 919 -8.53 -10.94 -35.26
CA GLN A 919 -9.96 -10.95 -35.56
C GLN A 919 -10.22 -10.55 -37.02
N THR A 920 -11.04 -11.36 -37.70
CA THR A 920 -11.49 -11.08 -39.07
C THR A 920 -12.78 -10.26 -39.04
N TYR A 921 -12.87 -9.30 -39.95
CA TYR A 921 -14.02 -8.43 -40.11
C TYR A 921 -14.40 -8.38 -41.59
N ASP A 922 -15.65 -8.69 -41.93
CA ASP A 922 -16.08 -8.77 -43.34
C ASP A 922 -16.59 -7.41 -43.88
N GLU A 923 -17.07 -6.54 -43.00
CA GLU A 923 -17.76 -5.30 -43.35
C GLU A 923 -17.10 -4.09 -42.67
N ILE A 924 -16.07 -3.56 -43.31
CA ILE A 924 -15.34 -2.39 -42.82
C ILE A 924 -15.22 -1.34 -43.91
N GLY A 925 -15.28 -0.07 -43.49
CA GLY A 925 -14.86 1.07 -44.30
C GLY A 925 -13.46 1.52 -43.85
N VAL A 926 -12.55 1.71 -44.80
CA VAL A 926 -11.18 2.20 -44.55
C VAL A 926 -10.97 3.53 -45.28
N MET A 927 -10.34 4.48 -44.60
CA MET A 927 -10.00 5.80 -45.14
C MET A 927 -8.53 6.14 -44.89
N PHE A 928 -7.89 6.70 -45.91
CA PHE A 928 -6.61 7.40 -45.82
C PHE A 928 -6.81 8.86 -46.21
N ALA A 929 -6.40 9.78 -45.36
CA ALA A 929 -6.47 11.22 -45.60
C ALA A 929 -5.09 11.84 -45.41
N SER A 930 -4.45 12.31 -46.49
CA SER A 930 -3.12 12.93 -46.44
C SER A 930 -3.17 14.43 -46.69
N LEU A 931 -2.11 15.11 -46.25
CA LEU A 931 -1.81 16.52 -46.56
C LEU A 931 -0.58 16.57 -47.49
N PRO A 932 -0.76 16.49 -48.83
CA PRO A 932 0.37 16.40 -49.76
C PRO A 932 1.27 17.64 -49.73
N ASN A 933 0.67 18.84 -49.63
CA ASN A 933 1.39 20.10 -49.60
C ASN A 933 2.05 20.41 -48.25
N PHE A 934 1.95 19.53 -47.27
CA PHE A 934 2.74 19.64 -46.04
C PHE A 934 4.23 19.38 -46.30
N ALA A 935 4.57 18.53 -47.28
CA ALA A 935 5.97 18.26 -47.63
C ALA A 935 6.69 19.52 -48.12
N ASP A 936 5.99 20.40 -48.85
CA ASP A 936 6.52 21.68 -49.34
C ASP A 936 6.62 22.73 -48.22
N PHE A 937 5.74 22.62 -47.21
CA PHE A 937 5.74 23.50 -46.04
C PHE A 937 6.82 23.14 -45.03
N TYR A 938 7.16 21.86 -44.91
CA TYR A 938 8.12 21.37 -43.94
C TYR A 938 9.55 21.78 -44.32
N THR A 939 10.17 22.63 -43.49
CA THR A 939 11.59 22.99 -43.64
C THR A 939 12.33 22.82 -42.32
N GLU A 940 13.54 22.26 -42.39
CA GLU A 940 14.40 22.00 -41.23
C GLU A 940 15.37 23.16 -40.96
N GLU A 941 15.03 24.37 -41.40
CA GLU A 941 15.84 25.56 -41.18
C GLU A 941 15.93 25.90 -39.68
N SER A 942 17.02 26.58 -39.29
CA SER A 942 17.22 27.00 -37.89
C SER A 942 16.12 27.93 -37.38
N ILE A 943 15.50 28.72 -38.27
CA ILE A 943 14.34 29.57 -37.97
C ILE A 943 13.15 28.74 -37.49
N ASN A 944 12.99 27.52 -38.02
CA ASN A 944 11.91 26.59 -37.65
C ASN A 944 12.32 25.60 -36.55
N ASN A 945 13.38 25.92 -35.79
CA ASN A 945 13.95 25.06 -34.76
C ASN A 945 14.25 23.63 -35.28
N GLY A 946 14.67 23.51 -36.55
CA GLY A 946 14.93 22.21 -37.16
C GLY A 946 13.68 21.40 -37.50
N GLY A 947 12.56 22.05 -37.81
CA GLY A 947 11.30 21.42 -38.24
C GLY A 947 10.26 21.25 -37.13
N ILE A 948 10.60 21.52 -35.87
CA ILE A 948 9.71 21.35 -34.71
C ILE A 948 8.46 22.24 -34.82
N GLU A 949 8.61 23.49 -35.28
CA GLU A 949 7.49 24.42 -35.44
C GLU A 949 6.48 23.93 -36.49
N CYS A 950 6.98 23.34 -37.58
CA CYS A 950 6.13 22.74 -38.61
C CYS A 950 5.35 21.54 -38.05
N LEU A 951 6.01 20.69 -37.24
CA LEU A 951 5.36 19.56 -36.59
C LEU A 951 4.37 19.99 -35.50
N ARG A 952 4.59 21.12 -34.81
CA ARG A 952 3.62 21.70 -33.88
C ARG A 952 2.35 22.10 -34.62
N PHE A 953 2.47 22.70 -35.80
CA PHE A 953 1.30 23.02 -36.62
C PHE A 953 0.57 21.75 -37.10
N LEU A 954 1.32 20.72 -37.52
CA LEU A 954 0.74 19.41 -37.84
C LEU A 954 0.02 18.79 -36.62
N ASN A 955 0.58 18.93 -35.42
CA ASN A 955 -0.01 18.45 -34.18
C ASN A 955 -1.40 19.07 -33.94
N GLU A 956 -1.55 20.37 -34.20
CA GLU A 956 -2.85 21.05 -34.07
C GLU A 956 -3.86 20.51 -35.10
N ILE A 957 -3.47 20.36 -36.37
CA ILE A 957 -4.36 19.77 -37.39
C ILE A 957 -4.83 18.37 -36.98
N ILE A 958 -3.89 17.52 -36.52
CA ILE A 958 -4.22 16.15 -36.09
C ILE A 958 -5.08 16.16 -34.82
N SER A 959 -4.83 17.08 -33.89
CA SER A 959 -5.61 17.23 -32.65
C SER A 959 -7.05 17.68 -32.95
N ASP A 960 -7.24 18.59 -33.89
CA ASP A 960 -8.56 19.01 -34.35
C ASP A 960 -9.30 17.85 -35.04
N PHE A 961 -8.61 17.04 -35.85
CA PHE A 961 -9.20 15.81 -36.40
C PHE A 961 -9.53 14.77 -35.31
N ASP A 962 -8.70 14.66 -34.27
CA ASP A 962 -8.97 13.77 -33.14
C ASP A 962 -10.20 14.24 -32.33
N SER A 963 -10.41 15.55 -32.18
CA SER A 963 -11.59 16.13 -31.50
C SER A 963 -12.90 15.80 -32.21
N LEU A 964 -12.87 15.64 -33.54
CA LEU A 964 -14.05 15.19 -34.27
C LEU A 964 -14.50 13.80 -33.80
N LEU A 965 -13.59 12.92 -33.38
CA LEU A 965 -13.93 11.58 -32.87
C LEU A 965 -14.60 11.61 -31.49
N ASP A 966 -14.58 12.74 -30.77
CA ASP A 966 -15.36 12.91 -29.54
C ASP A 966 -16.84 13.18 -29.80
N ASN A 967 -17.20 13.55 -31.04
CA ASN A 967 -18.59 13.72 -31.41
C ASN A 967 -19.32 12.36 -31.37
N PRO A 968 -20.47 12.23 -30.67
CA PRO A 968 -21.22 10.99 -30.59
C PRO A 968 -21.62 10.42 -31.97
N LYS A 969 -21.74 11.27 -33.01
CA LYS A 969 -21.99 10.83 -34.39
C LYS A 969 -20.88 9.94 -34.95
N PHE A 970 -19.63 10.16 -34.54
CA PHE A 970 -18.45 9.48 -35.07
C PHE A 970 -17.91 8.39 -34.13
N ARG A 971 -18.68 7.98 -33.12
CA ARG A 971 -18.28 6.98 -32.11
C ARG A 971 -17.84 5.63 -32.71
N VAL A 972 -18.40 5.25 -33.86
CA VAL A 972 -18.08 4.00 -34.57
C VAL A 972 -16.78 4.07 -35.38
N ILE A 973 -16.20 5.26 -35.52
CA ILE A 973 -14.96 5.50 -36.25
C ILE A 973 -13.78 5.34 -35.30
N THR A 974 -12.84 4.51 -35.70
CA THR A 974 -11.62 4.26 -34.95
C THR A 974 -10.42 4.77 -35.75
N LYS A 975 -9.69 5.72 -35.17
CA LYS A 975 -8.33 6.07 -35.63
C LYS A 975 -7.44 4.84 -35.49
N ILE A 976 -6.79 4.45 -36.59
CA ILE A 976 -5.84 3.34 -36.61
C ILE A 976 -4.44 3.87 -36.28
N LYS A 977 -3.95 4.84 -37.08
CA LYS A 977 -2.64 5.46 -36.90
C LYS A 977 -2.52 6.74 -37.72
N THR A 978 -1.52 7.54 -37.37
CA THR A 978 -0.96 8.58 -38.25
C THR A 978 0.32 8.06 -38.88
N ILE A 979 0.61 8.44 -40.12
CA ILE A 979 1.84 8.08 -40.84
C ILE A 979 2.33 9.34 -41.54
N GLY A 980 3.35 10.00 -40.98
CA GLY A 980 3.75 11.34 -41.43
C GLY A 980 2.55 12.30 -41.37
N SER A 981 2.20 12.91 -42.51
CA SER A 981 1.03 13.80 -42.64
C SER A 981 -0.26 13.08 -43.05
N THR A 982 -0.30 11.74 -42.99
CA THR A 982 -1.46 10.92 -43.37
C THR A 982 -2.20 10.39 -42.15
N TYR A 983 -3.51 10.62 -42.10
CA TYR A 983 -4.44 10.12 -41.10
C TYR A 983 -5.15 8.87 -41.60
N MET A 984 -5.04 7.76 -40.86
CA MET A 984 -5.71 6.49 -41.19
C MET A 984 -6.82 6.20 -40.19
N ALA A 985 -8.04 5.99 -40.70
CA ALA A 985 -9.21 5.65 -39.89
C ALA A 985 -10.00 4.50 -40.52
N ALA A 986 -10.69 3.74 -39.67
CA ALA A 986 -11.60 2.69 -40.11
C ALA A 986 -12.92 2.75 -39.33
N SER A 987 -13.98 2.25 -39.95
CA SER A 987 -15.32 2.11 -39.38
C SER A 987 -15.73 0.64 -39.39
N GLY A 988 -16.54 0.20 -38.42
CA GLY A 988 -16.95 -1.21 -38.30
C GLY A 988 -15.92 -2.13 -37.60
N VAL A 989 -14.88 -1.55 -37.01
CA VAL A 989 -13.81 -2.26 -36.25
C VAL A 989 -14.12 -2.47 -34.76
N THR A 990 -15.28 -2.01 -34.30
CA THR A 990 -15.72 -2.21 -32.91
C THR A 990 -16.78 -3.29 -32.88
N PRO A 991 -16.61 -4.37 -32.08
CA PRO A 991 -17.67 -5.36 -31.92
C PRO A 991 -18.87 -4.71 -31.21
N ASP A 992 -20.09 -4.98 -31.70
CA ASP A 992 -21.39 -4.53 -31.16
C ASP A 992 -21.61 -5.05 -29.71
N VAL A 993 -20.80 -4.63 -28.73
CA VAL A 993 -20.88 -5.18 -27.36
C VAL A 993 -21.62 -4.25 -26.40
N ASN A 994 -21.80 -2.95 -26.67
CA ASN A 994 -22.40 -2.04 -25.68
C ASN A 994 -23.45 -1.06 -26.24
N THR A 995 -24.54 -1.60 -26.76
CA THR A 995 -25.87 -1.01 -26.51
C THR A 995 -26.74 -2.08 -25.87
N ASN A 996 -26.86 -2.02 -24.54
CA ASN A 996 -27.85 -2.68 -23.68
C ASN A 996 -28.30 -4.07 -24.12
N GLY A 997 -27.76 -5.14 -23.50
CA GLY A 997 -28.15 -6.58 -23.48
C GLY A 997 -29.48 -7.09 -24.07
N PHE A 998 -29.91 -6.58 -25.22
CA PHE A 998 -31.24 -6.73 -25.80
C PHE A 998 -31.22 -6.58 -27.33
N ALA A 999 -30.07 -6.82 -27.96
CA ALA A 999 -29.95 -6.88 -29.41
C ALA A 999 -28.98 -7.99 -29.85
N SER A 1000 -29.25 -9.23 -29.46
CA SER A 1000 -28.77 -10.40 -30.22
C SER A 1000 -29.69 -10.65 -31.43
N SER A 1001 -29.94 -9.62 -32.24
CA SER A 1001 -30.57 -9.82 -33.54
C SER A 1001 -29.49 -10.37 -34.48
N ASN A 1002 -29.69 -11.59 -34.98
CA ASN A 1002 -28.78 -12.23 -35.94
C ASN A 1002 -28.43 -11.27 -37.09
N LYS A 1003 -27.15 -11.24 -37.49
CA LYS A 1003 -26.64 -10.41 -38.60
C LYS A 1003 -27.40 -10.59 -39.92
N GLU A 1004 -28.15 -11.69 -40.06
CA GLU A 1004 -28.90 -12.06 -41.26
C GLU A 1004 -30.22 -11.27 -41.45
N ASP A 1005 -30.76 -10.65 -40.40
CA ASP A 1005 -32.03 -9.89 -40.48
C ASP A 1005 -31.84 -8.39 -40.76
N LYS A 1006 -30.60 -7.88 -40.75
CA LYS A 1006 -30.30 -6.46 -40.98
C LYS A 1006 -30.25 -6.15 -42.48
N SER A 1007 -30.94 -5.08 -42.89
CA SER A 1007 -30.85 -4.55 -44.26
C SER A 1007 -29.40 -4.17 -44.62
N GLU A 1008 -29.00 -4.30 -45.90
CA GLU A 1008 -27.67 -3.83 -46.35
C GLU A 1008 -27.43 -2.35 -46.00
N ARG A 1009 -28.49 -1.54 -45.99
CA ARG A 1009 -28.45 -0.13 -45.56
C ARG A 1009 -28.25 0.06 -44.05
N GLU A 1010 -28.58 -0.91 -43.22
CA GLU A 1010 -28.28 -0.83 -41.77
C GLU A 1010 -26.85 -1.32 -41.49
N ARG A 1011 -26.41 -2.36 -42.22
CA ARG A 1011 -25.06 -2.93 -42.08
C ARG A 1011 -23.98 -1.92 -42.47
N TRP A 1012 -24.17 -1.16 -43.55
CA TRP A 1012 -23.18 -0.20 -44.04
C TRP A 1012 -23.34 1.23 -43.49
N GLN A 1013 -24.14 1.45 -42.44
CA GLN A 1013 -24.31 2.78 -41.84
C GLN A 1013 -22.97 3.37 -41.36
N HIS A 1014 -22.10 2.54 -40.80
CA HIS A 1014 -20.77 2.96 -40.37
C HIS A 1014 -19.90 3.49 -41.53
N LEU A 1015 -20.12 3.04 -42.76
CA LEU A 1015 -19.42 3.53 -43.96
C LEU A 1015 -19.92 4.93 -44.36
N ALA A 1016 -21.22 5.19 -44.21
CA ALA A 1016 -21.79 6.52 -44.39
C ALA A 1016 -21.28 7.50 -43.33
N ASP A 1017 -21.14 7.07 -42.08
CA ASP A 1017 -20.56 7.89 -41.01
C ASP A 1017 -19.08 8.20 -41.29
N LEU A 1018 -18.32 7.24 -41.83
CA LEU A 1018 -16.94 7.45 -42.28
C LEU A 1018 -16.85 8.48 -43.43
N ALA A 1019 -17.80 8.47 -44.37
CA ALA A 1019 -17.85 9.46 -45.45
C ALA A 1019 -18.21 10.87 -44.92
N ASP A 1020 -19.13 10.96 -43.95
CA ASP A 1020 -19.42 12.22 -43.27
C ASP A 1020 -18.22 12.74 -42.47
N PHE A 1021 -17.46 11.84 -41.83
CA PHE A 1021 -16.23 12.20 -41.14
C PHE A 1021 -15.18 12.74 -42.11
N ALA A 1022 -15.03 12.13 -43.29
CA ALA A 1022 -14.15 12.63 -44.35
C ALA A 1022 -14.52 14.05 -44.80
N LEU A 1023 -15.83 14.36 -44.89
CA LEU A 1023 -16.32 15.70 -45.21
C LEU A 1023 -16.05 16.67 -44.05
N ALA A 1024 -16.34 16.27 -42.81
CA ALA A 1024 -16.07 17.08 -41.63
C ALA A 1024 -14.59 17.42 -41.49
N MET A 1025 -13.67 16.49 -41.77
CA MET A 1025 -12.22 16.76 -41.79
C MET A 1025 -11.85 17.85 -42.80
N LYS A 1026 -12.50 17.88 -43.98
CA LYS A 1026 -12.27 18.95 -44.98
C LYS A 1026 -12.76 20.30 -44.48
N ASP A 1027 -13.94 20.34 -43.86
CA ASP A 1027 -14.49 21.57 -43.30
C ASP A 1027 -13.60 22.09 -42.14
N THR A 1028 -13.15 21.20 -41.26
CA THR A 1028 -12.20 21.51 -40.18
C THR A 1028 -10.89 22.07 -40.74
N LEU A 1029 -10.28 21.42 -41.74
CA LEU A 1029 -9.05 21.94 -42.33
C LEU A 1029 -9.26 23.31 -43.01
N THR A 1030 -10.42 23.53 -43.63
CA THR A 1030 -10.76 24.82 -44.23
C THR A 1030 -10.82 25.92 -43.16
N ASN A 1031 -11.38 25.62 -41.99
CA ASN A 1031 -11.37 26.55 -40.86
C ASN A 1031 -9.96 26.84 -40.34
N ILE A 1032 -9.12 25.80 -40.21
CA ILE A 1032 -7.71 25.96 -39.80
C ILE A 1032 -6.94 26.82 -40.81
N ASN A 1033 -7.13 26.59 -42.11
CA ASN A 1033 -6.52 27.40 -43.17
C ASN A 1033 -6.92 28.88 -43.06
N ASN A 1034 -8.20 29.16 -42.83
CA ASN A 1034 -8.71 30.52 -42.66
C ASN A 1034 -8.10 31.22 -41.44
N GLN A 1035 -7.87 30.48 -40.34
CA GLN A 1035 -7.29 31.02 -39.10
C GLN A 1035 -5.78 31.19 -39.17
N SER A 1036 -5.09 30.34 -39.94
CA SER A 1036 -3.62 30.30 -40.03
C SER A 1036 -3.05 31.00 -41.27
N PHE A 1037 -3.91 31.51 -42.16
CA PHE A 1037 -3.52 32.07 -43.47
C PHE A 1037 -2.71 31.09 -44.34
N ASN A 1038 -2.94 29.79 -44.15
CA ASN A 1038 -2.38 28.72 -44.98
C ASN A 1038 -3.43 28.16 -45.95
N ASN A 1039 -3.00 27.29 -46.87
CA ASN A 1039 -3.90 26.64 -47.84
C ASN A 1039 -3.61 25.14 -47.97
N PHE A 1040 -3.61 24.42 -46.84
CA PHE A 1040 -3.45 22.97 -46.84
C PHE A 1040 -4.64 22.29 -47.51
N MET A 1041 -4.40 21.26 -48.32
CA MET A 1041 -5.47 20.55 -49.02
C MET A 1041 -5.41 19.06 -48.69
N LEU A 1042 -6.55 18.50 -48.25
CA LEU A 1042 -6.67 17.06 -48.04
C LEU A 1042 -6.78 16.31 -49.36
N ARG A 1043 -6.10 15.18 -49.44
CA ARG A 1043 -6.33 14.15 -50.44
C ARG A 1043 -6.82 12.90 -49.71
N ILE A 1044 -8.04 12.46 -50.01
CA ILE A 1044 -8.68 11.36 -49.26
C ILE A 1044 -9.02 10.21 -50.22
N GLY A 1045 -8.64 9.00 -49.83
CA GLY A 1045 -9.06 7.75 -50.48
C GLY A 1045 -9.87 6.89 -49.53
N MET A 1046 -10.99 6.34 -50.00
CA MET A 1046 -11.81 5.42 -49.22
C MET A 1046 -12.15 4.15 -50.00
N ASN A 1047 -12.27 3.05 -49.28
CA ASN A 1047 -12.79 1.80 -49.81
C ASN A 1047 -13.52 1.00 -48.73
N LYS A 1048 -14.34 0.03 -49.16
CA LYS A 1048 -15.07 -0.87 -48.28
C LYS A 1048 -14.80 -2.35 -48.60
N GLY A 1049 -14.90 -3.21 -47.60
CA GLY A 1049 -14.71 -4.65 -47.73
C GLY A 1049 -14.13 -5.29 -46.46
N GLY A 1050 -13.77 -6.57 -46.56
CA GLY A 1050 -13.20 -7.31 -45.44
C GLY A 1050 -11.74 -6.93 -45.14
N VAL A 1051 -11.39 -6.97 -43.86
CA VAL A 1051 -10.01 -6.81 -43.36
C VAL A 1051 -9.76 -7.74 -42.17
N LEU A 1052 -8.49 -7.96 -41.92
CA LEU A 1052 -8.00 -8.66 -40.74
C LEU A 1052 -7.43 -7.64 -39.77
N ALA A 1053 -7.94 -7.60 -38.54
CA ALA A 1053 -7.35 -6.83 -37.47
C ALA A 1053 -6.53 -7.74 -36.55
N GLY A 1054 -5.47 -7.22 -35.97
CA GLY A 1054 -4.64 -7.99 -35.05
C GLY A 1054 -3.63 -7.14 -34.32
N VAL A 1055 -3.06 -7.71 -33.28
CA VAL A 1055 -1.94 -7.11 -32.55
C VAL A 1055 -0.66 -7.86 -32.91
N ILE A 1056 0.31 -7.12 -33.44
CA ILE A 1056 1.64 -7.65 -33.73
C ILE A 1056 2.61 -7.32 -32.61
N GLY A 1057 3.42 -8.32 -32.24
CA GLY A 1057 4.54 -8.19 -31.31
C GLY A 1057 4.16 -8.50 -29.86
N ALA A 1058 4.73 -9.57 -29.31
CA ALA A 1058 4.48 -10.00 -27.93
C ALA A 1058 5.01 -9.00 -26.88
N ARG A 1059 6.16 -8.37 -27.16
CA ARG A 1059 6.79 -7.41 -26.23
C ARG A 1059 6.40 -5.97 -26.46
N LYS A 1060 5.92 -5.63 -27.65
CA LYS A 1060 5.53 -4.27 -28.06
C LYS A 1060 4.26 -4.40 -28.91
N PRO A 1061 3.07 -4.46 -28.29
CA PRO A 1061 1.84 -4.70 -29.03
C PRO A 1061 1.50 -3.52 -29.93
N HIS A 1062 1.33 -3.77 -31.22
CA HIS A 1062 0.85 -2.79 -32.18
C HIS A 1062 -0.44 -3.28 -32.83
N TYR A 1063 -1.54 -2.59 -32.59
CA TYR A 1063 -2.81 -2.87 -33.26
C TYR A 1063 -2.81 -2.29 -34.68
N ASP A 1064 -3.16 -3.11 -35.66
CA ASP A 1064 -3.26 -2.69 -37.05
C ASP A 1064 -4.26 -3.54 -37.84
N ILE A 1065 -4.58 -3.09 -39.05
CA ILE A 1065 -5.49 -3.78 -39.98
C ILE A 1065 -4.81 -4.07 -41.33
N TRP A 1066 -5.01 -5.28 -41.86
CA TRP A 1066 -4.46 -5.73 -43.14
C TRP A 1066 -5.57 -6.22 -44.06
N GLY A 1067 -5.32 -6.10 -45.37
CA GLY A 1067 -6.18 -6.70 -46.37
C GLY A 1067 -6.21 -5.90 -47.67
N ASN A 1068 -6.79 -6.50 -48.70
CA ASN A 1068 -6.95 -5.86 -50.00
C ASN A 1068 -7.74 -4.54 -49.90
N THR A 1069 -8.71 -4.46 -48.99
CA THR A 1069 -9.49 -3.23 -48.75
C THR A 1069 -8.62 -2.04 -48.35
N VAL A 1070 -7.66 -2.26 -47.44
CA VAL A 1070 -6.69 -1.25 -46.97
C VAL A 1070 -5.78 -0.81 -48.12
N ASN A 1071 -5.27 -1.77 -48.89
CA ASN A 1071 -4.39 -1.49 -50.03
C ASN A 1071 -5.11 -0.65 -51.10
N VAL A 1072 -6.35 -0.99 -51.45
CA VAL A 1072 -7.13 -0.22 -52.42
C VAL A 1072 -7.42 1.19 -51.89
N ALA A 1073 -7.81 1.35 -50.62
CA ALA A 1073 -8.04 2.67 -50.02
C ALA A 1073 -6.78 3.56 -50.05
N SER A 1074 -5.63 2.99 -49.68
CA SER A 1074 -4.32 3.68 -49.76
C SER A 1074 -4.00 4.10 -51.19
N ARG A 1075 -4.31 3.28 -52.20
CA ARG A 1075 -4.10 3.65 -53.62
C ARG A 1075 -5.09 4.70 -54.12
N MET A 1076 -6.33 4.70 -53.62
CA MET A 1076 -7.30 5.76 -53.92
C MET A 1076 -6.83 7.11 -53.36
N GLU A 1077 -6.15 7.10 -52.23
CA GLU A 1077 -5.49 8.28 -51.68
C GLU A 1077 -4.28 8.65 -52.55
N SER A 1078 -3.33 7.74 -52.79
CA SER A 1078 -2.07 8.06 -53.45
C SER A 1078 -2.22 8.54 -54.90
N THR A 1079 -3.20 8.00 -55.62
CA THR A 1079 -3.56 8.41 -56.99
C THR A 1079 -4.58 9.55 -57.03
N GLY A 1080 -5.09 9.97 -55.87
CA GLY A 1080 -6.12 10.98 -55.70
C GLY A 1080 -5.69 12.39 -56.12
N VAL A 1081 -6.69 13.23 -56.40
CA VAL A 1081 -6.48 14.66 -56.68
C VAL A 1081 -6.67 15.44 -55.39
N MET A 1082 -5.78 16.41 -55.12
CA MET A 1082 -5.88 17.26 -53.93
C MET A 1082 -7.26 17.95 -53.84
N GLY A 1083 -7.75 18.11 -52.62
CA GLY A 1083 -9.07 18.69 -52.34
C GLY A 1083 -10.26 17.76 -52.64
N ASN A 1084 -10.04 16.53 -53.11
CA ASN A 1084 -11.12 15.58 -53.44
C ASN A 1084 -11.07 14.31 -52.59
N ILE A 1085 -12.24 13.70 -52.42
CA ILE A 1085 -12.41 12.38 -51.79
C ILE A 1085 -12.65 11.38 -52.91
N GLN A 1086 -11.84 10.33 -52.98
CA GLN A 1086 -11.88 9.35 -54.05
C GLN A 1086 -12.33 7.98 -53.56
N VAL A 1087 -13.19 7.35 -54.35
CA VAL A 1087 -13.72 6.02 -54.09
C VAL A 1087 -13.75 5.17 -55.37
N VAL A 1088 -13.80 3.85 -55.19
CA VAL A 1088 -14.09 2.89 -56.26
C VAL A 1088 -15.60 2.74 -56.48
N GLU A 1089 -16.00 2.21 -57.63
CA GLU A 1089 -17.41 1.97 -58.00
C GLU A 1089 -18.22 1.24 -56.91
N GLU A 1090 -17.70 0.15 -56.36
CA GLU A 1090 -18.40 -0.63 -55.34
C GLU A 1090 -18.71 0.16 -54.06
N THR A 1091 -17.82 1.08 -53.68
CA THR A 1091 -18.02 1.96 -52.52
C THR A 1091 -19.01 3.08 -52.86
N GLN A 1092 -18.92 3.59 -54.08
CA GLN A 1092 -19.80 4.63 -54.59
C GLN A 1092 -21.26 4.17 -54.61
N VAL A 1093 -21.54 2.95 -55.10
CA VAL A 1093 -22.91 2.39 -55.21
C VAL A 1093 -23.61 2.42 -53.85
N ILE A 1094 -22.96 1.90 -52.81
CA ILE A 1094 -23.51 1.88 -51.45
C ILE A 1094 -23.75 3.30 -50.94
N LEU A 1095 -22.74 4.17 -51.01
CA LEU A 1095 -22.87 5.54 -50.49
C LEU A 1095 -23.95 6.35 -51.24
N ARG A 1096 -24.23 6.06 -52.52
CA ARG A 1096 -25.31 6.74 -53.24
C ARG A 1096 -26.68 6.51 -52.58
N GLU A 1097 -26.92 5.35 -51.97
CA GLU A 1097 -28.17 5.04 -51.27
C GLU A 1097 -28.38 5.87 -49.98
N TYR A 1098 -27.29 6.41 -49.43
CA TYR A 1098 -27.32 7.33 -48.28
C TYR A 1098 -27.40 8.81 -48.70
N GLY A 1099 -27.58 9.09 -49.99
CA GLY A 1099 -27.73 10.46 -50.52
C GLY A 1099 -26.41 11.19 -50.75
N PHE A 1100 -25.29 10.48 -50.96
CA PHE A 1100 -24.02 11.08 -51.35
C PHE A 1100 -23.93 11.29 -52.88
N ARG A 1101 -23.39 12.44 -53.27
CA ARG A 1101 -23.17 12.85 -54.67
C ARG A 1101 -21.77 12.54 -55.14
N PHE A 1102 -21.67 12.06 -56.38
CA PHE A 1102 -20.43 11.63 -56.99
C PHE A 1102 -20.24 12.18 -58.40
N VAL A 1103 -18.98 12.39 -58.78
CA VAL A 1103 -18.57 12.71 -60.16
C VAL A 1103 -17.65 11.60 -60.64
N ARG A 1104 -17.93 11.01 -61.80
CA ARG A 1104 -17.07 9.98 -62.40
C ARG A 1104 -15.70 10.60 -62.74
N ARG A 1105 -14.62 9.96 -62.29
CA ARG A 1105 -13.24 10.37 -62.61
C ARG A 1105 -12.72 9.63 -63.84
N GLY A 1106 -12.88 8.30 -63.87
CA GLY A 1106 -12.34 7.44 -64.93
C GLY A 1106 -11.65 6.18 -64.38
N PRO A 1107 -11.16 5.30 -65.27
CA PRO A 1107 -10.37 4.15 -64.87
C PRO A 1107 -9.00 4.57 -64.33
N ILE A 1108 -8.56 3.96 -63.24
CA ILE A 1108 -7.21 4.11 -62.69
C ILE A 1108 -6.61 2.72 -62.52
N PHE A 1109 -5.36 2.57 -62.96
CA PHE A 1109 -4.62 1.34 -62.76
C PHE A 1109 -4.21 1.19 -61.29
N VAL A 1110 -4.63 0.08 -60.68
CA VAL A 1110 -4.28 -0.32 -59.32
C VAL A 1110 -3.49 -1.62 -59.38
N LYS A 1111 -2.26 -1.58 -58.87
CA LYS A 1111 -1.35 -2.74 -58.82
C LYS A 1111 -2.06 -3.94 -58.15
N GLY A 1112 -2.11 -5.07 -58.85
CA GLY A 1112 -2.76 -6.31 -58.37
C GLY A 1112 -4.28 -6.39 -58.63
N LYS A 1113 -4.93 -5.32 -59.10
CA LYS A 1113 -6.36 -5.31 -59.48
C LYS A 1113 -6.63 -4.94 -60.94
N GLY A 1114 -5.65 -4.36 -61.62
CA GLY A 1114 -5.84 -3.85 -62.99
C GLY A 1114 -6.52 -2.48 -62.97
N GLU A 1115 -7.30 -2.16 -63.99
CA GLU A 1115 -8.03 -0.90 -64.06
C GLU A 1115 -9.31 -0.93 -63.23
N LEU A 1116 -9.45 0.00 -62.28
CA LEU A 1116 -10.65 0.18 -61.48
C LEU A 1116 -11.36 1.48 -61.86
N LEU A 1117 -12.69 1.44 -61.99
CA LEU A 1117 -13.47 2.65 -62.21
C LEU A 1117 -13.59 3.46 -60.91
N THR A 1118 -13.25 4.75 -60.99
CA THR A 1118 -13.17 5.63 -59.81
C THR A 1118 -14.07 6.85 -59.91
N PHE A 1119 -14.46 7.37 -58.74
CA PHE A 1119 -15.38 8.49 -58.57
C PHE A 1119 -14.87 9.45 -57.49
N PHE A 1120 -15.21 10.73 -57.63
CA PHE A 1120 -15.02 11.75 -56.60
C PHE A 1120 -16.32 12.00 -55.83
N LEU A 1121 -16.28 11.87 -54.51
CA LEU A 1121 -17.37 12.25 -53.61
C LEU A 1121 -17.38 13.77 -53.41
N LYS A 1122 -18.53 14.42 -53.65
CA LYS A 1122 -18.68 15.89 -53.61
C LYS A 1122 -19.48 16.41 -52.40
N GLY A 1123 -20.21 15.54 -51.69
CA GLY A 1123 -21.03 15.89 -50.53
C GLY A 1123 -22.39 15.20 -50.56
N ARG A 1124 -23.31 15.57 -49.65
CA ARG A 1124 -24.69 15.06 -49.66
C ARG A 1124 -25.60 15.86 -50.59
N ASP A 1125 -26.73 15.27 -50.99
CA ASP A 1125 -27.86 16.00 -51.56
C ASP A 1125 -28.41 16.95 -50.48
N LYS A 1126 -28.54 18.24 -50.82
CA LYS A 1126 -29.25 19.17 -49.93
C LYS A 1126 -30.69 18.67 -49.84
N PRO A 1127 -31.26 18.44 -48.64
CA PRO A 1127 -32.70 18.27 -48.56
C PRO A 1127 -33.33 19.50 -49.21
N ALA A 1128 -34.31 19.29 -50.10
CA ALA A 1128 -35.04 20.38 -50.72
C ALA A 1128 -35.50 21.33 -49.60
N ALA A 1129 -34.95 22.54 -49.59
CA ALA A 1129 -35.34 23.53 -48.60
C ALA A 1129 -36.84 23.76 -48.78
N PHE A 1130 -37.62 23.40 -47.76
CA PHE A 1130 -38.99 23.87 -47.67
C PHE A 1130 -38.93 25.41 -47.69
N PRO A 1131 -39.66 26.08 -48.59
CA PRO A 1131 -39.70 27.53 -48.62
C PRO A 1131 -40.49 27.97 -47.39
N ASN A 1132 -39.80 28.37 -46.31
CA ASN A 1132 -40.22 29.35 -45.29
C ASN A 1132 -39.26 29.31 -44.09
N GLY A 1133 -38.26 30.18 -44.10
CA GLY A 1133 -37.41 30.49 -42.95
C GLY A 1133 -36.43 31.61 -43.33
N PRO A 1134 -36.31 32.70 -42.56
CA PRO A 1134 -35.64 33.91 -43.03
C PRO A 1134 -34.14 33.70 -43.11
N SER A 1135 -33.58 33.97 -44.29
CA SER A 1135 -32.15 33.99 -44.55
C SER A 1135 -31.51 35.19 -43.87
N VAL A 1136 -30.55 34.94 -42.96
CA VAL A 1136 -29.53 35.93 -42.61
C VAL A 1136 -28.36 35.71 -43.56
N THR A 1137 -28.26 36.60 -44.55
CA THR A 1137 -27.12 36.70 -45.46
C THR A 1137 -25.94 37.38 -44.78
N LEU A 1138 -24.74 36.79 -44.89
CA LEU A 1138 -23.47 37.52 -44.78
C LEU A 1138 -22.76 37.51 -46.15
N PRO A 1139 -22.02 38.57 -46.50
CA PRO A 1139 -21.75 38.95 -47.89
C PRO A 1139 -20.37 38.53 -48.41
N HIS A 1140 -20.28 38.52 -49.75
CA HIS A 1140 -19.08 38.50 -50.60
C HIS A 1140 -18.54 37.15 -51.09
N GLN A 1141 -19.31 36.52 -52.00
CA GLN A 1141 -18.72 35.85 -53.16
C GLN A 1141 -18.76 36.83 -54.34
N VAL A 1142 -17.58 37.24 -54.81
CA VAL A 1142 -17.42 37.82 -56.15
C VAL A 1142 -17.41 36.66 -57.14
N VAL A 1143 -18.30 36.74 -58.12
CA VAL A 1143 -18.44 35.80 -59.23
C VAL A 1143 -17.55 36.30 -60.36
N ASP A 1144 -16.54 35.52 -60.76
CA ASP A 1144 -15.89 35.70 -62.06
C ASP A 1144 -16.67 34.91 -63.11
N ASN A 1145 -17.17 35.64 -64.11
CA ASN A 1145 -17.77 35.12 -65.34
C ASN A 1145 -16.71 35.14 -66.45
N SER A 1146 -16.19 33.96 -66.81
CA SER A 1146 -15.89 33.51 -68.20
C SER A 1146 -15.11 32.21 -68.17
#